data_AF-A0A975G955-F1
#
_entry.id   AF-A0A975G955-F1
#
_cell.length_a   1.000
_cell.length_b   1.000
_cell.length_c   1.000
_cell.angle_alpha   90.00
_cell.angle_beta   90.00
_cell.angle_gamma   90.00
#
_symmetry.space_group_name_H-M   'P 1'
#
loop_
_entity.id
_entity.type
_entity.pdbx_description
1 polymer ?
#
loop_
_entity_poly.entity_id
_entity_poly.type
_entity_poly.pdbx_seq_one_letter_code
_entity_poly.pdbx_strand_id
1 'polypeptide(L)'
;MATPAERFLNILARPFSDNAELQIHVRRAMEERMTSTTTDPEAWDAPAAALDAGNQHPWRRRWRWGLWLTVLLVSLACLLPMAREIYFYKRLGADPFNAIRIYGGYFNEDYLQQQLPESLSPEQRLILCGETARGAAGRWEALWKKFPDRPAYYAQYAHAYASERSDLPKDFLATAERIDPDNAWFPMFAAAVKSTGVVKSRKQSRAQSDAHVPREWDVSDEPRLAECLELLHRAATLPRFDAYATELAGEKLAVLPPATDTAERLRNLNFASHGSGGMLSLPALSRAVAAKAWLLANQGDKEAFQHLMVDWTRLMRQQAGSDDRTLAGLIALANLTATLPNLADGAERLGLSAEASRLQEANRMAWAVSDSRRTRAAVATDKMIEAAVANHGSMILGQMLPVWARLVKNAPVPTDAELKPGRMIDHTIFHRILCASVFPVVFFIAGVAALYRFRSGRLARRLSGRLVEAIALEDWTWIFAAALLPSVYFAGLHGLTPLGGRDWGLANPGMVSQAVQLTAWLLMTMAAPVAAARWRLQCRFPGASIANRGPLVLGIVVILGGIASAIAGIYYLHPHEEDLVEMKFFDEIYRLPPGMEWPVIAAVILLPLLWWWLSSLMRAVFTRHDHALGRQTVARLLIPAWIFLLLPVVVLIPICKARERYWVPRDILLQPTPTFTRYEGEIASRMKEQNLGILRVLEPDR
;
A
#
# COMPACT_ATOMS: atom_id res chain seq x y z
N MET A 1 -44.29 -39.80 -42.08
CA MET A 1 -42.98 -39.51 -41.43
C MET A 1 -43.20 -38.34 -40.50
N ALA A 2 -42.64 -38.37 -39.27
CA ALA A 2 -42.77 -37.24 -38.35
C ALA A 2 -42.08 -36.00 -38.93
N THR A 3 -42.70 -34.83 -38.81
CA THR A 3 -42.07 -33.58 -39.25
C THR A 3 -40.81 -33.28 -38.41
N PRO A 4 -39.84 -32.49 -38.89
CA PRO A 4 -38.67 -32.08 -38.11
C PRO A 4 -39.02 -31.50 -36.72
N ALA A 5 -40.10 -30.71 -36.65
CA ALA A 5 -40.65 -30.16 -35.42
C ALA A 5 -41.20 -31.26 -34.46
N GLU A 6 -42.01 -32.20 -34.98
CA GLU A 6 -42.51 -33.33 -34.19
C GLU A 6 -41.36 -34.23 -33.71
N ARG A 7 -40.35 -34.47 -34.55
CA ARG A 7 -39.15 -35.22 -34.19
C ARG A 7 -38.42 -34.55 -33.03
N PHE A 8 -38.21 -33.23 -33.09
CA PHE A 8 -37.63 -32.46 -32.00
C PHE A 8 -38.44 -32.60 -30.70
N LEU A 9 -39.77 -32.42 -30.75
CA LEU A 9 -40.67 -32.55 -29.59
C LEU A 9 -40.62 -33.96 -28.98
N ASN A 10 -40.53 -34.99 -29.81
CA ASN A 10 -40.40 -36.39 -29.40
C ASN A 10 -39.10 -36.63 -28.62
N ILE A 11 -37.97 -36.15 -29.14
CA ILE A 11 -36.65 -36.31 -28.53
C ILE A 11 -36.53 -35.47 -27.24
N LEU A 12 -37.14 -34.28 -27.24
CA LEU A 12 -37.17 -33.38 -26.08
C LEU A 12 -37.91 -34.01 -24.90
N ALA A 13 -39.05 -34.65 -25.17
CA ALA A 13 -39.92 -35.28 -24.18
C ALA A 13 -39.47 -36.70 -23.77
N ARG A 14 -38.57 -37.35 -24.51
CA ARG A 14 -38.10 -38.72 -24.27
C ARG A 14 -37.65 -39.03 -22.83
N PRO A 15 -36.93 -38.17 -22.10
CA PRO A 15 -36.52 -38.44 -20.71
C PRO A 15 -37.65 -38.37 -19.69
N PHE A 16 -38.87 -38.08 -20.11
CA PHE A 16 -40.08 -38.07 -19.29
C PHE A 16 -40.97 -39.27 -19.56
N SER A 17 -40.46 -40.31 -20.26
CA SER A 17 -41.18 -41.55 -20.57
C SER A 17 -41.80 -42.22 -19.35
N ASP A 18 -41.18 -42.03 -18.18
CA ASP A 18 -41.60 -42.62 -16.91
C ASP A 18 -42.88 -41.96 -16.35
N ASN A 19 -43.37 -40.88 -16.98
CA ASN A 19 -44.60 -40.19 -16.61
C ASN A 19 -45.26 -39.58 -17.86
N ALA A 20 -46.29 -40.26 -18.37
CA ALA A 20 -47.02 -39.86 -19.58
C ALA A 20 -47.64 -38.46 -19.49
N GLU A 21 -48.14 -38.05 -18.32
CA GLU A 21 -48.69 -36.70 -18.10
C GLU A 21 -47.61 -35.63 -18.28
N LEU A 22 -46.43 -35.82 -17.68
CA LEU A 22 -45.29 -34.91 -17.87
C LEU A 22 -44.82 -34.88 -19.32
N GLN A 23 -44.84 -36.00 -20.03
CA GLN A 23 -44.48 -36.06 -21.44
C GLN A 23 -45.44 -35.22 -22.31
N ILE A 24 -46.75 -35.31 -22.06
CA ILE A 24 -47.78 -34.51 -22.73
C ILE A 24 -47.61 -33.03 -22.37
N HIS A 25 -47.41 -32.70 -21.09
CA HIS A 25 -47.21 -31.32 -20.63
C HIS A 25 -45.92 -30.69 -21.20
N VAL A 26 -44.83 -31.45 -21.37
CA VAL A 26 -43.61 -30.97 -22.02
C VAL A 26 -43.85 -30.62 -23.47
N ARG A 27 -44.51 -31.52 -24.22
CA ARG A 27 -44.82 -31.30 -25.64
C ARG A 27 -45.72 -30.09 -25.82
N ARG A 28 -46.86 -30.05 -25.12
CA ARG A 28 -47.82 -28.93 -25.17
C ARG A 28 -47.18 -27.60 -24.79
N ALA A 29 -46.38 -27.56 -23.72
CA ALA A 29 -45.70 -26.34 -23.30
C ALA A 29 -44.66 -25.83 -24.31
N MET A 30 -44.07 -26.72 -25.11
CA MET A 30 -43.13 -26.34 -26.18
C MET A 30 -43.88 -25.96 -27.47
N GLU A 31 -44.93 -26.70 -27.84
CA GLU A 31 -45.82 -26.40 -28.97
C GLU A 31 -46.46 -25.02 -28.83
N GLU A 32 -46.99 -24.66 -27.66
CA GLU A 32 -47.55 -23.33 -27.36
C GLU A 32 -46.54 -22.19 -27.55
N ARG A 33 -45.23 -22.50 -27.55
CA ARG A 33 -44.15 -21.53 -27.73
C ARG A 33 -43.57 -21.53 -29.14
N MET A 34 -43.85 -22.54 -29.95
CA MET A 34 -43.48 -22.63 -31.35
C MET A 34 -44.51 -21.86 -32.18
N THR A 35 -44.13 -20.70 -32.71
CA THR A 35 -45.00 -19.92 -33.58
C THR A 35 -45.06 -20.52 -34.98
N SER A 36 -46.26 -20.54 -35.59
CA SER A 36 -46.50 -21.01 -36.96
C SER A 36 -45.77 -20.21 -38.05
N THR A 37 -45.07 -19.13 -37.69
CA THR A 37 -44.34 -18.20 -38.56
C THR A 37 -42.93 -18.63 -38.96
N THR A 38 -42.49 -19.85 -38.63
CA THR A 38 -41.17 -20.33 -39.06
C THR A 38 -41.20 -20.60 -40.57
N THR A 39 -40.51 -19.77 -41.36
CA THR A 39 -40.47 -19.84 -42.83
C THR A 39 -39.70 -21.04 -43.37
N ASP A 40 -38.94 -21.74 -42.53
CA ASP A 40 -38.13 -22.90 -42.89
C ASP A 40 -38.57 -24.15 -42.08
N PRO A 41 -39.16 -25.17 -42.74
CA PRO A 41 -39.57 -26.42 -42.12
C PRO A 41 -38.42 -27.25 -41.54
N GLU A 42 -37.19 -27.10 -42.06
CA GLU A 42 -36.01 -27.89 -41.66
C GLU A 42 -35.28 -27.30 -40.44
N ALA A 43 -35.68 -26.11 -40.00
CA ALA A 43 -35.01 -25.36 -38.93
C ALA A 43 -34.95 -26.10 -37.56
N TRP A 44 -35.76 -27.15 -37.39
CA TRP A 44 -35.82 -27.98 -36.18
C TRP A 44 -34.94 -29.24 -36.22
N ASP A 45 -34.34 -29.58 -37.37
CA ASP A 45 -33.51 -30.79 -37.50
C ASP A 45 -32.17 -30.66 -36.75
N ALA A 46 -31.52 -29.50 -36.83
CA ALA A 46 -30.26 -29.24 -36.12
C ALA A 46 -30.39 -29.37 -34.59
N PRO A 47 -31.38 -28.73 -33.90
CA PRO A 47 -31.56 -28.93 -32.46
C PRO A 47 -32.02 -30.34 -32.10
N ALA A 48 -32.80 -31.02 -32.96
CA ALA A 48 -33.17 -32.43 -32.76
C ALA A 48 -31.94 -33.35 -32.79
N ALA A 49 -31.07 -33.19 -33.78
CA ALA A 49 -29.82 -33.93 -33.90
C ALA A 49 -28.87 -33.68 -32.73
N ALA A 50 -28.77 -32.43 -32.24
CA ALA A 50 -27.95 -32.09 -31.08
C ALA A 50 -28.44 -32.81 -29.79
N LEU A 51 -29.76 -32.88 -29.58
CA LEU A 51 -30.35 -33.61 -28.46
C LEU A 51 -30.13 -35.12 -28.57
N ASP A 52 -30.31 -35.70 -29.76
CA ASP A 52 -30.08 -37.12 -30.00
C ASP A 52 -28.62 -37.51 -29.74
N ALA A 53 -27.66 -36.73 -30.24
CA ALA A 53 -26.24 -36.92 -29.96
C ALA A 53 -25.93 -36.78 -28.46
N GLY A 54 -26.58 -35.85 -27.76
CA GLY A 54 -26.45 -35.67 -26.31
C GLY A 54 -27.01 -36.84 -25.49
N ASN A 55 -28.05 -37.52 -25.99
CA ASN A 55 -28.58 -38.74 -25.38
C ASN A 55 -27.63 -39.94 -25.56
N GLN A 56 -26.94 -40.02 -26.70
CA GLN A 56 -26.03 -41.12 -27.03
C GLN A 56 -24.67 -41.00 -26.32
N HIS A 57 -24.18 -39.79 -26.06
CA HIS A 57 -22.87 -39.55 -25.46
C HIS A 57 -22.96 -38.89 -24.07
N PRO A 58 -22.92 -39.68 -22.97
CA PRO A 58 -23.05 -39.13 -21.60
C PRO A 58 -21.92 -38.16 -21.23
N TRP A 59 -20.77 -38.20 -21.91
CA TRP A 59 -19.66 -37.26 -21.69
C TRP A 59 -20.02 -35.82 -22.07
N ARG A 60 -20.92 -35.61 -23.05
CA ARG A 60 -21.48 -34.29 -23.37
C ARG A 60 -22.33 -33.67 -22.24
N ARG A 61 -22.79 -34.47 -21.27
CA ARG A 61 -23.47 -33.96 -20.06
C ARG A 61 -22.49 -33.62 -18.93
N ARG A 62 -21.32 -34.26 -18.89
CA ARG A 62 -20.38 -34.20 -17.76
C ARG A 62 -19.27 -33.17 -17.91
N TRP A 63 -18.98 -32.67 -19.12
CA TRP A 63 -17.94 -31.63 -19.32
C TRP A 63 -18.13 -30.38 -18.45
N ARG A 64 -19.40 -30.01 -18.16
CA ARG A 64 -19.70 -28.87 -17.29
C ARG A 64 -19.13 -29.09 -15.89
N TRP A 65 -19.32 -30.28 -15.32
CA TRP A 65 -18.73 -30.66 -14.03
C TRP A 65 -17.20 -30.63 -14.06
N GLY A 66 -16.60 -31.07 -15.17
CA GLY A 66 -15.17 -30.90 -15.41
C GLY A 66 -14.74 -29.42 -15.36
N LEU A 67 -15.45 -28.54 -16.09
CA LEU A 67 -15.17 -27.09 -16.07
C LEU A 67 -15.30 -26.51 -14.66
N TRP A 68 -16.35 -26.87 -13.91
CA TRP A 68 -16.53 -26.44 -12.52
C TRP A 68 -15.37 -26.85 -11.62
N LEU A 69 -14.99 -28.13 -11.68
CA LEU A 69 -13.91 -28.65 -10.86
C LEU A 69 -12.58 -27.99 -11.23
N THR A 70 -12.28 -27.86 -12.52
CA THR A 70 -11.07 -27.19 -13.00
C THR A 70 -11.02 -25.75 -12.54
N VAL A 71 -12.08 -24.96 -12.77
CA VAL A 71 -12.09 -23.55 -12.36
C VAL A 71 -12.02 -23.43 -10.84
N LEU A 72 -12.70 -24.28 -10.07
CA LEU A 72 -12.60 -24.27 -8.61
C LEU A 72 -11.17 -24.55 -8.12
N LEU A 73 -10.53 -25.61 -8.62
CA LEU A 73 -9.18 -25.99 -8.21
C LEU A 73 -8.17 -24.90 -8.57
N VAL A 74 -8.30 -24.33 -9.76
CA VAL A 74 -7.43 -23.26 -10.24
C VAL A 74 -7.69 -21.94 -9.48
N SER A 75 -8.95 -21.62 -9.18
CA SER A 75 -9.33 -20.46 -8.35
C SER A 75 -8.71 -20.58 -6.95
N LEU A 76 -8.80 -21.76 -6.33
CA LEU A 76 -8.20 -22.03 -5.02
C LEU A 76 -6.67 -21.88 -5.07
N ALA A 77 -6.02 -22.42 -6.11
CA ALA A 77 -4.58 -22.30 -6.30
C ALA A 77 -4.11 -20.85 -6.46
N CYS A 78 -4.93 -19.97 -7.06
CA CYS A 78 -4.61 -18.54 -7.19
C CYS A 78 -4.96 -17.71 -5.94
N LEU A 79 -6.10 -17.98 -5.31
CA LEU A 79 -6.61 -17.19 -4.18
C LEU A 79 -5.90 -17.51 -2.87
N LEU A 80 -5.46 -18.75 -2.63
CA LEU A 80 -4.80 -19.14 -1.38
C LEU A 80 -3.47 -18.39 -1.14
N PRO A 81 -2.54 -18.31 -2.11
CA PRO A 81 -1.30 -17.53 -1.94
C PRO A 81 -1.60 -16.06 -1.69
N MET A 82 -2.60 -15.52 -2.37
CA MET A 82 -2.99 -14.12 -2.21
C MET A 82 -3.64 -13.84 -0.86
N ALA A 83 -4.54 -14.71 -0.40
CA ALA A 83 -5.12 -14.60 0.94
C ALA A 83 -4.05 -14.67 2.01
N ARG A 84 -3.02 -15.52 1.83
CA ARG A 84 -1.83 -15.57 2.69
C ARG A 84 -1.06 -14.25 2.67
N GLU A 85 -0.87 -13.62 1.51
CA GLU A 85 -0.18 -12.34 1.38
C GLU A 85 -0.97 -11.18 2.02
N ILE A 86 -2.30 -11.10 1.79
CA ILE A 86 -3.17 -10.11 2.45
C ILE A 86 -3.17 -10.31 3.96
N TYR A 87 -3.25 -11.56 4.41
CA TYR A 87 -3.17 -11.90 5.82
C TYR A 87 -1.82 -11.49 6.42
N PHE A 88 -0.72 -11.65 5.67
CA PHE A 88 0.61 -11.19 6.05
C PHE A 88 0.65 -9.67 6.25
N TYR A 89 0.16 -8.87 5.30
CA TYR A 89 0.09 -7.41 5.45
C TYR A 89 -0.73 -7.03 6.70
N LYS A 90 -1.92 -7.63 6.87
CA LYS A 90 -2.77 -7.38 8.04
C LYS A 90 -2.09 -7.72 9.37
N ARG A 91 -1.38 -8.86 9.44
CA ARG A 91 -0.65 -9.33 10.62
C ARG A 91 0.57 -8.48 10.94
N LEU A 92 1.23 -7.95 9.91
CA LEU A 92 2.30 -6.99 10.08
C LEU A 92 1.82 -5.66 10.68
N GLY A 93 0.51 -5.43 10.80
CA GLY A 93 -0.03 -4.12 11.17
C GLY A 93 0.13 -3.08 10.07
N ALA A 94 0.70 -3.49 8.92
CA ALA A 94 0.94 -2.68 7.75
C ALA A 94 -0.26 -2.76 6.82
N ASP A 95 -0.92 -1.63 6.62
CA ASP A 95 -1.67 -1.43 5.39
C ASP A 95 -0.62 -1.19 4.29
N PRO A 96 -0.58 -1.98 3.20
CA PRO A 96 0.42 -1.82 2.13
C PRO A 96 0.37 -0.42 1.50
N PHE A 97 -0.69 0.35 1.75
CA PHE A 97 -0.85 1.72 1.29
C PHE A 97 -0.69 2.78 2.41
N ASN A 98 -0.28 2.40 3.63
CA ASN A 98 -0.08 3.32 4.75
C ASN A 98 1.38 3.33 5.24
N ALA A 99 2.16 4.21 4.63
CA ALA A 99 3.58 4.40 4.90
C ALA A 99 3.88 4.94 6.31
N ILE A 100 2.95 5.68 6.92
CA ILE A 100 3.14 6.24 8.28
C ILE A 100 3.28 5.12 9.30
N ARG A 101 2.52 4.02 9.15
CA ARG A 101 2.68 2.83 10.01
C ARG A 101 3.97 2.06 9.74
N ILE A 102 4.41 2.03 8.47
CA ILE A 102 5.68 1.42 8.06
C ILE A 102 6.87 2.18 8.68
N TYR A 103 6.82 3.51 8.71
CA TYR A 103 7.86 4.34 9.33
C TYR A 103 7.82 4.32 10.85
N GLY A 104 6.62 4.27 11.45
CA GLY A 104 6.44 4.26 12.91
C GLY A 104 6.91 2.99 13.63
N GLY A 105 7.42 1.97 12.92
CA GLY A 105 7.97 0.76 13.54
C GLY A 105 6.95 -0.12 14.26
N TYR A 106 5.64 0.11 14.08
CA TYR A 106 4.57 -0.65 14.72
C TYR A 106 4.32 -2.01 14.05
N PHE A 107 5.39 -2.74 13.75
CA PHE A 107 5.28 -4.09 13.24
C PHE A 107 5.24 -5.07 14.41
N ASN A 108 4.44 -6.12 14.26
CA ASN A 108 4.47 -7.22 15.20
C ASN A 108 5.80 -7.99 15.02
N GLU A 109 6.76 -7.74 15.92
CA GLU A 109 8.12 -8.32 15.86
C GLU A 109 8.12 -9.86 15.90
N ASP A 110 7.22 -10.47 16.69
CA ASP A 110 7.06 -11.92 16.76
C ASP A 110 6.61 -12.49 15.41
N TYR A 111 5.73 -11.76 14.71
CA TYR A 111 5.30 -12.14 13.38
C TYR A 111 6.42 -11.98 12.34
N LEU A 112 7.22 -10.91 12.41
CA LEU A 112 8.36 -10.70 11.50
C LEU A 112 9.37 -11.85 11.59
N GLN A 113 9.63 -12.37 12.79
CA GLN A 113 10.50 -13.53 12.99
C GLN A 113 9.99 -14.80 12.31
N GLN A 114 8.68 -15.04 12.37
CA GLN A 114 8.05 -16.18 11.69
C GLN A 114 8.16 -16.10 10.17
N GLN A 115 8.49 -14.92 9.63
CA GLN A 115 8.58 -14.63 8.19
C GLN A 115 10.03 -14.47 7.73
N LEU A 116 11.00 -14.75 8.60
CA LEU A 116 12.40 -14.84 8.23
C LEU A 116 12.64 -16.07 7.35
N PRO A 117 13.48 -15.95 6.30
CA PRO A 117 13.84 -17.09 5.46
C PRO A 117 14.36 -18.27 6.28
N GLU A 118 13.90 -19.48 5.96
CA GLU A 118 14.38 -20.72 6.59
C GLU A 118 15.88 -20.94 6.37
N SER A 119 16.42 -20.40 5.28
CA SER A 119 17.85 -20.44 4.94
C SER A 119 18.76 -19.67 5.91
N LEU A 120 18.20 -18.81 6.77
CA LEU A 120 19.00 -18.05 7.74
C LEU A 120 19.48 -18.92 8.90
N SER A 121 20.79 -18.88 9.16
CA SER A 121 21.40 -19.58 10.29
C SER A 121 20.89 -19.04 11.64
N PRO A 122 21.02 -19.80 12.74
CA PRO A 122 20.66 -19.32 14.08
C PRO A 122 21.38 -18.02 14.46
N GLU A 123 22.62 -17.85 13.99
CA GLU A 123 23.41 -16.64 14.21
C GLU A 123 22.87 -15.43 13.46
N GLN A 124 22.54 -15.62 12.18
CA GLN A 124 21.91 -14.59 11.36
C GLN A 124 20.56 -14.15 11.94
N ARG A 125 19.78 -15.09 12.46
CA ARG A 125 18.52 -14.79 13.18
C ARG A 125 18.76 -14.00 14.46
N LEU A 126 19.82 -14.33 15.21
CA LEU A 126 20.22 -13.60 16.42
C LEU A 126 20.63 -12.15 16.11
N ILE A 127 21.34 -11.90 15.00
CA ILE A 127 21.70 -10.53 14.56
C ILE A 127 20.45 -9.71 14.21
N LEU A 128 19.48 -10.32 13.53
CA LEU A 128 18.26 -9.63 13.10
C LEU A 128 17.33 -9.30 14.27
N CYS A 129 17.12 -10.26 15.18
CA CYS A 129 16.04 -10.20 16.17
C CYS A 129 16.47 -10.33 17.63
N GLY A 130 17.72 -10.67 17.92
CA GLY A 130 18.15 -11.07 19.26
C GLY A 130 17.43 -12.31 19.79
N GLU A 131 17.55 -12.59 21.10
CA GLU A 131 16.92 -13.75 21.75
C GLU A 131 15.51 -13.40 22.27
N THR A 132 14.48 -13.86 21.57
CA THR A 132 13.13 -13.29 21.70
C THR A 132 12.27 -13.87 22.81
N ALA A 133 12.77 -14.90 23.51
CA ALA A 133 12.17 -15.44 24.72
C ALA A 133 12.31 -14.52 25.95
N ARG A 134 12.99 -13.37 25.84
CA ARG A 134 13.29 -12.44 26.93
C ARG A 134 12.73 -11.05 26.63
N GLY A 135 12.61 -10.20 27.67
CA GLY A 135 12.36 -8.76 27.50
C GLY A 135 13.40 -8.11 26.57
N ALA A 136 13.12 -6.90 26.07
CA ALA A 136 13.95 -6.20 25.10
C ALA A 136 15.43 -6.10 25.52
N ALA A 137 15.74 -5.87 26.80
CA ALA A 137 17.12 -5.87 27.27
C ALA A 137 17.76 -7.26 27.20
N GLY A 138 17.07 -8.29 27.70
CA GLY A 138 17.57 -9.67 27.68
C GLY A 138 17.74 -10.24 26.27
N ARG A 139 16.93 -9.76 25.32
CA ARG A 139 17.00 -10.10 23.90
C ARG A 139 18.31 -9.67 23.27
N TRP A 140 18.72 -8.41 23.48
CA TRP A 140 19.96 -7.87 22.91
C TRP A 140 21.20 -8.23 23.75
N GLU A 141 21.02 -8.51 25.05
CA GLU A 141 22.09 -9.01 25.92
C GLU A 141 22.68 -10.33 25.40
N ALA A 142 21.84 -11.24 24.90
CA ALA A 142 22.28 -12.51 24.34
C ALA A 142 23.16 -12.34 23.09
N LEU A 143 22.79 -11.41 22.20
CA LEU A 143 23.59 -11.06 21.02
C LEU A 143 24.95 -10.48 21.46
N TRP A 144 24.94 -9.53 22.39
CA TRP A 144 26.16 -8.95 22.94
C TRP A 144 27.06 -9.99 23.60
N LYS A 145 26.52 -10.86 24.47
CA LYS A 145 27.30 -11.91 25.15
C LYS A 145 27.93 -12.91 24.19
N LYS A 146 27.29 -13.17 23.04
CA LYS A 146 27.85 -14.02 22.01
C LYS A 146 29.01 -13.35 21.27
N PHE A 147 28.99 -12.03 21.12
CA PHE A 147 30.04 -11.24 20.46
C PHE A 147 30.52 -10.08 21.35
N PRO A 148 31.25 -10.37 22.45
CA PRO A 148 31.59 -9.41 23.50
C PRO A 148 32.66 -8.37 23.11
N ASP A 149 33.12 -8.41 21.87
CA ASP A 149 34.07 -7.45 21.30
C ASP A 149 33.40 -6.56 20.24
N ARG A 150 32.08 -6.66 20.05
CA ARG A 150 31.30 -5.85 19.11
C ARG A 150 30.62 -4.67 19.83
N PRO A 151 31.18 -3.44 19.77
CA PRO A 151 30.64 -2.29 20.50
C PRO A 151 29.22 -1.91 20.06
N ALA A 152 28.89 -2.07 18.78
CA ALA A 152 27.55 -1.84 18.25
C ALA A 152 26.46 -2.68 18.95
N TYR A 153 26.75 -3.96 19.25
CA TYR A 153 25.80 -4.83 19.96
C TYR A 153 25.67 -4.45 21.43
N TYR A 154 26.77 -4.00 22.04
CA TYR A 154 26.72 -3.47 23.41
C TYR A 154 25.89 -2.19 23.50
N ALA A 155 26.07 -1.27 22.56
CA ALA A 155 25.29 -0.04 22.46
C ALA A 155 23.78 -0.32 22.31
N GLN A 156 23.42 -1.28 21.45
CA GLN A 156 22.03 -1.74 21.28
C GLN A 156 21.46 -2.34 22.57
N TYR A 157 22.23 -3.19 23.26
CA TYR A 157 21.84 -3.75 24.55
C TYR A 157 21.65 -2.68 25.62
N ALA A 158 22.61 -1.76 25.78
CA ALA A 158 22.56 -0.70 26.76
C ALA A 158 21.37 0.24 26.54
N HIS A 159 21.07 0.55 25.28
CA HIS A 159 19.87 1.32 24.94
C HIS A 159 18.57 0.58 25.33
N ALA A 160 18.45 -0.70 24.99
CA ALA A 160 17.29 -1.49 25.37
C ALA A 160 17.15 -1.62 26.90
N TYR A 161 18.26 -1.80 27.61
CA TYR A 161 18.30 -1.83 29.07
C TYR A 161 17.82 -0.50 29.67
N ALA A 162 18.31 0.64 29.16
CA ALA A 162 17.88 1.96 29.61
C ALA A 162 16.39 2.23 29.32
N SER A 163 15.88 1.79 28.18
CA SER A 163 14.46 1.93 27.85
C SER A 163 13.55 1.11 28.78
N GLU A 164 13.97 -0.08 29.22
CA GLU A 164 13.17 -0.93 30.09
C GLU A 164 13.28 -0.57 31.57
N ARG A 165 14.48 -0.15 32.01
CA ARG A 165 14.81 0.00 33.43
C ARG A 165 15.08 1.44 33.86
N SER A 166 15.09 2.38 32.93
CA SER A 166 15.44 3.80 33.17
C SER A 166 16.82 3.98 33.85
N ASP A 167 17.74 3.04 33.64
CA ASP A 167 19.08 3.01 34.23
C ASP A 167 20.06 2.31 33.27
N LEU A 168 21.36 2.32 33.57
CA LEU A 168 22.41 1.69 32.77
C LEU A 168 22.81 0.31 33.34
N PRO A 169 23.43 -0.56 32.52
CA PRO A 169 24.12 -1.74 33.03
C PRO A 169 25.19 -1.36 34.09
N LYS A 170 25.36 -2.17 35.13
CA LYS A 170 26.25 -1.85 36.28
C LYS A 170 27.69 -1.48 35.88
N ASP A 171 28.23 -2.17 34.88
CA ASP A 171 29.60 -1.97 34.39
C ASP A 171 29.64 -1.22 33.05
N PHE A 172 28.67 -0.32 32.81
CA PHE A 172 28.47 0.30 31.50
C PHE A 172 29.71 1.01 30.94
N LEU A 173 30.26 1.96 31.71
CA LEU A 173 31.42 2.73 31.29
C LEU A 173 32.70 1.88 31.25
N ALA A 174 32.89 1.00 32.23
CA ALA A 174 34.05 0.08 32.26
C ALA A 174 34.05 -0.87 31.06
N THR A 175 32.87 -1.35 30.65
CA THR A 175 32.73 -2.19 29.46
C THR A 175 33.00 -1.39 28.19
N ALA A 176 32.48 -0.16 28.10
CA ALA A 176 32.72 0.74 26.97
C ALA A 176 34.21 1.07 26.81
N GLU A 177 34.91 1.40 27.90
CA GLU A 177 36.35 1.65 27.93
C GLU A 177 37.17 0.46 27.41
N ARG A 178 36.71 -0.76 27.68
CA ARG A 178 37.39 -1.98 27.21
C ARG A 178 37.22 -2.21 25.71
N ILE A 179 36.03 -1.95 25.16
CA ILE A 179 35.68 -2.36 23.80
C ILE A 179 35.81 -1.25 22.77
N ASP A 180 35.70 0.00 23.20
CA ASP A 180 35.75 1.18 22.35
C ASP A 180 36.09 2.45 23.16
N PRO A 181 37.34 2.55 23.66
CA PRO A 181 37.77 3.62 24.58
C PRO A 181 37.70 5.02 23.98
N ASP A 182 37.79 5.14 22.65
CA ASP A 182 37.92 6.41 21.94
C ASP A 182 36.58 7.04 21.54
N ASN A 183 35.46 6.39 21.87
CA ASN A 183 34.13 6.81 21.42
C ASN A 183 33.33 7.57 22.49
N ALA A 184 33.03 8.82 22.17
CA ALA A 184 32.24 9.75 22.96
C ALA A 184 30.77 9.34 23.15
N TRP A 185 30.23 8.42 22.34
CA TRP A 185 28.83 8.01 22.44
C TRP A 185 28.49 7.42 23.81
N PHE A 186 29.34 6.55 24.36
CA PHE A 186 29.09 5.89 25.65
C PHE A 186 29.00 6.88 26.83
N PRO A 187 30.01 7.73 27.10
CA PRO A 187 29.91 8.72 28.17
C PRO A 187 28.80 9.74 27.94
N MET A 188 28.53 10.13 26.68
CA MET A 188 27.40 11.01 26.36
C MET A 188 26.05 10.35 26.65
N PHE A 189 25.88 9.08 26.29
CA PHE A 189 24.66 8.33 26.58
C PHE A 189 24.46 8.14 28.09
N ALA A 190 25.54 7.89 28.84
CA ALA A 190 25.49 7.84 30.29
C ALA A 190 25.05 9.17 30.91
N ALA A 191 25.63 10.28 30.43
CA ALA A 191 25.22 11.62 30.82
C ALA A 191 23.73 11.86 30.53
N ALA A 192 23.24 11.43 29.36
CA ALA A 192 21.84 11.58 28.99
C ALA A 192 20.88 10.80 29.89
N VAL A 193 21.18 9.53 30.20
CA VAL A 193 20.36 8.75 31.16
C VAL A 193 20.37 9.41 32.54
N LYS A 194 21.54 9.83 33.03
CA LYS A 194 21.67 10.51 34.33
C LYS A 194 20.99 11.87 34.37
N SER A 195 20.94 12.62 33.28
CA SER A 195 20.27 13.94 33.22
C SER A 195 18.74 13.89 33.36
N THR A 196 18.14 12.70 33.24
CA THR A 196 16.68 12.54 33.24
C THR A 196 16.09 12.94 34.60
N GLY A 197 15.23 13.96 34.60
CA GLY A 197 14.53 14.45 35.80
C GLY A 197 15.35 15.37 36.71
N VAL A 198 16.60 15.69 36.35
CA VAL A 198 17.51 16.50 37.18
C VAL A 198 17.14 17.99 37.18
N VAL A 199 16.63 18.49 36.06
CA VAL A 199 16.27 19.90 35.88
C VAL A 199 14.85 20.06 35.38
N LYS A 200 14.19 21.16 35.79
CA LYS A 200 12.86 21.54 35.33
C LYS A 200 12.88 22.98 34.82
N SER A 201 12.42 23.20 33.60
CA SER A 201 12.27 24.57 33.09
C SER A 201 11.07 25.25 33.75
N ARG A 202 11.22 26.50 34.15
CA ARG A 202 10.10 27.33 34.61
C ARG A 202 9.12 27.57 33.47
N LYS A 203 7.85 27.82 33.81
CA LYS A 203 6.80 28.11 32.82
C LYS A 203 7.11 29.43 32.13
N GLN A 204 7.15 29.40 30.81
CA GLN A 204 7.20 30.59 29.96
C GLN A 204 5.83 30.84 29.34
N SER A 205 5.50 32.11 29.07
CA SER A 205 4.34 32.46 28.27
C SER A 205 4.54 32.05 26.81
N ARG A 206 3.45 31.96 26.04
CA ARG A 206 3.52 31.65 24.61
C ARG A 206 4.33 32.70 23.85
N ALA A 207 4.14 33.98 24.15
CA ALA A 207 4.89 35.07 23.54
C ALA A 207 6.40 34.96 23.80
N GLN A 208 6.81 34.57 25.02
CA GLN A 208 8.21 34.34 25.35
C GLN A 208 8.78 33.13 24.59
N SER A 209 8.00 32.07 24.45
CA SER A 209 8.40 30.91 23.66
C SER A 209 8.53 31.21 22.17
N ASP A 210 7.63 32.04 21.61
CA ASP A 210 7.65 32.43 20.20
C ASP A 210 8.78 33.43 19.89
N ALA A 211 9.18 34.24 20.89
CA ALA A 211 10.35 35.12 20.82
C ALA A 211 11.67 34.41 21.16
N HIS A 212 11.66 33.09 21.34
CA HIS A 212 12.84 32.26 21.65
C HIS A 212 13.64 32.75 22.87
N VAL A 213 12.93 33.28 23.88
CA VAL A 213 13.55 33.81 25.11
C VAL A 213 14.22 32.69 25.90
N PRO A 214 15.46 32.89 26.41
CA PRO A 214 16.16 31.91 27.24
C PRO A 214 15.30 31.43 28.42
N ARG A 215 15.41 30.13 28.72
CA ARG A 215 14.63 29.52 29.81
C ARG A 215 15.29 29.76 31.16
N GLU A 216 14.48 29.94 32.18
CA GLU A 216 14.91 29.80 33.57
C GLU A 216 14.70 28.36 34.06
N TRP A 217 15.52 27.92 35.01
CA TRP A 217 15.62 26.53 35.40
C TRP A 217 15.60 26.36 36.91
N ASP A 218 14.96 25.29 37.38
CA ASP A 218 15.07 24.80 38.74
C ASP A 218 15.85 23.46 38.73
N VAL A 219 16.89 23.37 39.56
CA VAL A 219 17.70 22.16 39.72
C VAL A 219 17.12 21.33 40.86
N SER A 220 16.70 20.11 40.55
CA SER A 220 16.12 19.20 41.54
C SER A 220 17.17 18.34 42.26
N ASP A 221 18.34 18.12 41.63
CA ASP A 221 19.42 17.28 42.13
C ASP A 221 20.78 17.81 41.62
N GLU A 222 21.47 18.59 42.45
CA GLU A 222 22.73 19.23 42.08
C GLU A 222 23.92 18.26 41.96
N PRO A 223 24.11 17.28 42.87
CA PRO A 223 25.14 16.25 42.71
C PRO A 223 24.99 15.45 41.41
N ARG A 224 23.77 15.06 41.05
CA ARG A 224 23.52 14.32 39.81
C ARG A 224 23.69 15.18 38.56
N LEU A 225 23.43 16.49 38.67
CA LEU A 225 23.76 17.44 37.60
C LEU A 225 25.27 17.53 37.39
N ALA A 226 26.05 17.62 38.46
CA ALA A 226 27.52 17.64 38.39
C ALA A 226 28.06 16.36 37.74
N GLU A 227 27.62 15.19 38.18
CA GLU A 227 28.03 13.90 37.62
C GLU A 227 27.70 13.79 36.12
N CYS A 228 26.52 14.26 35.70
CA CYS A 228 26.15 14.31 34.28
C CYS A 228 27.10 15.19 33.46
N LEU A 229 27.54 16.32 34.01
CA LEU A 229 28.42 17.26 33.31
C LEU A 229 29.87 16.79 33.28
N GLU A 230 30.33 16.05 34.29
CA GLU A 230 31.62 15.37 34.25
C GLU A 230 31.66 14.31 33.15
N LEU A 231 30.58 13.53 32.99
CA LEU A 231 30.45 12.58 31.89
C LEU A 231 30.38 13.27 30.53
N LEU A 232 29.74 14.44 30.45
CA LEU A 232 29.73 15.26 29.25
C LEU A 232 31.14 15.75 28.89
N HIS A 233 31.87 16.29 29.87
CA HIS A 233 33.26 16.72 29.69
C HIS A 233 34.12 15.55 29.20
N ARG A 234 33.99 14.39 29.85
CA ARG A 234 34.66 13.16 29.43
C ARG A 234 34.32 12.76 28.00
N ALA A 235 33.06 12.88 27.58
CA ALA A 235 32.68 12.61 26.20
C ALA A 235 33.35 13.60 25.23
N ALA A 236 33.40 14.88 25.58
CA ALA A 236 33.99 15.92 24.76
C ALA A 236 35.50 15.77 24.59
N THR A 237 36.23 15.15 25.54
CA THR A 237 37.68 14.93 25.39
C THR A 237 38.03 13.83 24.40
N LEU A 238 37.12 12.89 24.13
CA LEU A 238 37.35 11.76 23.24
C LEU A 238 37.40 12.19 21.75
N PRO A 239 38.16 11.47 20.91
CA PRO A 239 38.42 11.89 19.54
C PRO A 239 37.27 11.57 18.56
N ARG A 240 36.46 10.54 18.84
CA ARG A 240 35.46 10.00 17.92
C ARG A 240 34.07 9.96 18.55
N PHE A 241 33.03 10.08 17.74
CA PHE A 241 31.65 9.79 18.13
C PHE A 241 31.03 8.85 17.10
N ASP A 242 30.53 7.71 17.53
CA ASP A 242 29.80 6.75 16.69
C ASP A 242 28.61 6.18 17.46
N ALA A 243 27.40 6.34 16.89
CA ALA A 243 26.15 5.89 17.48
C ALA A 243 25.69 4.52 16.98
N TYR A 244 26.47 3.88 16.10
CA TYR A 244 26.28 2.50 15.64
C TYR A 244 24.99 2.20 14.85
N ALA A 245 24.08 3.16 14.69
CA ALA A 245 22.77 2.94 14.08
C ALA A 245 22.86 2.50 12.62
N THR A 246 23.72 3.18 11.86
CA THR A 246 23.94 2.89 10.44
C THR A 246 24.74 1.59 10.26
N GLU A 247 25.73 1.31 11.13
CA GLU A 247 26.47 0.03 11.14
C GLU A 247 25.53 -1.16 11.38
N LEU A 248 24.73 -1.11 12.46
CA LEU A 248 23.78 -2.17 12.81
C LEU A 248 22.77 -2.45 11.70
N ALA A 249 22.26 -1.39 11.05
CA ALA A 249 21.35 -1.57 9.93
C ALA A 249 22.04 -2.15 8.70
N GLY A 250 23.30 -1.79 8.44
CA GLY A 250 24.12 -2.40 7.40
C GLY A 250 24.33 -3.89 7.64
N GLU A 251 24.68 -4.29 8.86
CA GLU A 251 24.83 -5.71 9.21
C GLU A 251 23.52 -6.49 9.05
N LYS A 252 22.40 -5.94 9.52
CA LYS A 252 21.07 -6.58 9.36
C LYS A 252 20.69 -6.73 7.90
N LEU A 253 20.92 -5.71 7.07
CA LEU A 253 20.61 -5.75 5.64
C LEU A 253 21.53 -6.73 4.89
N ALA A 254 22.80 -6.86 5.29
CA ALA A 254 23.75 -7.80 4.68
C ALA A 254 23.36 -9.27 4.90
N VAL A 255 22.64 -9.57 5.99
CA VAL A 255 22.12 -10.91 6.30
C VAL A 255 20.86 -11.24 5.50
N LEU A 256 20.06 -10.24 5.14
CA LEU A 256 18.78 -10.44 4.47
C LEU A 256 18.97 -10.67 2.96
N PRO A 257 18.20 -11.57 2.34
CA PRO A 257 18.20 -11.68 0.89
C PRO A 257 17.67 -10.39 0.25
N PRO A 258 18.10 -10.06 -0.98
CA PRO A 258 17.56 -8.93 -1.72
C PRO A 258 16.05 -9.09 -1.87
N ALA A 259 15.31 -8.00 -1.66
CA ALA A 259 13.86 -8.03 -1.79
C ALA A 259 13.46 -8.27 -3.25
N THR A 260 12.73 -9.36 -3.50
CA THR A 260 12.18 -9.68 -4.80
C THR A 260 10.73 -9.22 -4.95
N ASP A 261 10.00 -9.03 -3.84
CA ASP A 261 8.64 -8.52 -3.85
C ASP A 261 8.37 -7.48 -2.74
N THR A 262 7.16 -6.92 -2.72
CA THR A 262 6.80 -5.84 -1.79
C THR A 262 6.79 -6.32 -0.34
N ALA A 263 6.35 -7.55 -0.09
CA ALA A 263 6.34 -8.14 1.24
C ALA A 263 7.76 -8.26 1.82
N GLU A 264 8.70 -8.79 1.03
CA GLU A 264 10.12 -8.86 1.39
C GLU A 264 10.74 -7.48 1.56
N ARG A 265 10.37 -6.51 0.71
CA ARG A 265 10.84 -5.12 0.83
C ARG A 265 10.41 -4.50 2.15
N LEU A 266 9.12 -4.60 2.50
CA LEU A 266 8.62 -4.02 3.75
C LEU A 266 9.28 -4.67 4.97
N ARG A 267 9.50 -5.98 4.94
CA ARG A 267 10.29 -6.69 5.96
C ARG A 267 11.71 -6.12 6.06
N ASN A 268 12.40 -5.97 4.93
CA ASN A 268 13.78 -5.47 4.93
C ASN A 268 13.87 -4.00 5.39
N LEU A 269 12.93 -3.14 4.99
CA LEU A 269 12.82 -1.76 5.48
C LEU A 269 12.61 -1.72 6.99
N ASN A 270 11.77 -2.61 7.55
CA ASN A 270 11.59 -2.70 8.98
C ASN A 270 12.90 -3.03 9.72
N PHE A 271 13.69 -4.00 9.24
CA PHE A 271 14.98 -4.28 9.86
C PHE A 271 15.98 -3.13 9.71
N ALA A 272 15.90 -2.35 8.63
CA ALA A 272 16.71 -1.15 8.44
C ALA A 272 16.34 -0.01 9.43
N SER A 273 15.07 0.12 9.82
CA SER A 273 14.65 1.14 10.79
C SER A 273 15.06 0.83 12.23
N HIS A 274 15.14 -0.46 12.60
CA HIS A 274 15.48 -0.90 13.96
C HIS A 274 16.99 -0.81 14.22
N GLY A 275 17.47 0.39 14.54
CA GLY A 275 18.87 0.62 14.90
C GLY A 275 19.14 1.90 15.69
N SER A 276 18.14 2.62 16.20
CA SER A 276 18.43 3.87 16.94
C SER A 276 19.08 3.57 18.30
N GLY A 277 20.41 3.61 18.33
CA GLY A 277 21.19 3.59 19.56
C GLY A 277 20.95 4.87 20.36
N GLY A 278 20.14 4.80 21.41
CA GLY A 278 20.22 5.72 22.55
C GLY A 278 19.80 7.17 22.36
N MET A 279 19.63 7.67 21.13
CA MET A 279 19.54 9.12 20.90
C MET A 279 18.27 9.80 21.45
N LEU A 280 17.25 9.02 21.84
CA LEU A 280 15.99 9.55 22.39
C LEU A 280 16.13 10.13 23.81
N SER A 281 17.19 9.79 24.57
CA SER A 281 17.46 10.36 25.89
C SER A 281 18.22 11.70 25.83
N LEU A 282 18.76 12.07 24.67
CA LEU A 282 19.53 13.31 24.48
C LEU A 282 18.78 14.62 24.77
N PRO A 283 17.45 14.74 24.60
CA PRO A 283 16.74 15.95 24.99
C PRO A 283 16.88 16.29 26.48
N ALA A 284 17.02 15.31 27.37
CA ALA A 284 17.25 15.55 28.79
C ALA A 284 18.64 16.16 29.03
N LEU A 285 19.66 15.68 28.32
CA LEU A 285 21.03 16.20 28.40
C LEU A 285 21.10 17.66 27.94
N SER A 286 20.47 17.98 26.81
CA SER A 286 20.41 19.35 26.30
C SER A 286 19.75 20.32 27.29
N ARG A 287 18.73 19.87 28.04
CA ARG A 287 18.14 20.68 29.12
C ARG A 287 19.10 20.88 30.29
N ALA A 288 19.84 19.83 30.68
CA ALA A 288 20.84 19.93 31.74
C ALA A 288 21.97 20.92 31.38
N VAL A 289 22.44 20.90 30.13
CA VAL A 289 23.43 21.86 29.62
C VAL A 289 22.87 23.29 29.62
N ALA A 290 21.66 23.50 29.11
CA ALA A 290 21.00 24.81 29.13
C ALA A 290 20.82 25.34 30.56
N ALA A 291 20.43 24.48 31.51
CA ALA A 291 20.29 24.82 32.91
C ALA A 291 21.63 25.20 33.55
N LYS A 292 22.71 24.44 33.29
CA LYS A 292 24.04 24.76 33.81
C LYS A 292 24.56 26.08 33.25
N ALA A 293 24.37 26.34 31.95
CA ALA A 293 24.73 27.61 31.33
C ALA A 293 24.05 28.80 32.04
N TRP A 294 22.75 28.66 32.34
CA TRP A 294 21.98 29.67 33.09
C TRP A 294 22.49 29.88 34.52
N LEU A 295 22.82 28.79 35.24
CA LEU A 295 23.34 28.88 36.61
C LEU A 295 24.70 29.58 36.67
N LEU A 296 25.63 29.19 35.78
CA LEU A 296 26.98 29.76 35.74
C LEU A 296 26.94 31.25 35.42
N ALA A 297 26.06 31.66 34.50
CA ALA A 297 25.83 33.07 34.18
C ALA A 297 25.31 33.87 35.39
N ASN A 298 24.38 33.31 36.16
CA ASN A 298 23.86 33.97 37.37
C ASN A 298 24.89 34.01 38.52
N GLN A 299 25.80 33.04 38.56
CA GLN A 299 26.89 32.98 39.54
C GLN A 299 28.09 33.86 39.16
N GLY A 300 28.14 34.36 37.93
CA GLY A 300 29.28 35.13 37.42
C GLY A 300 30.51 34.27 37.11
N ASP A 301 30.37 32.95 37.02
CA ASP A 301 31.48 32.02 36.80
C ASP A 301 31.81 31.90 35.31
N LYS A 302 32.71 32.77 34.86
CA LYS A 302 33.12 32.88 33.46
C LYS A 302 33.92 31.67 32.97
N GLU A 303 34.81 31.13 33.80
CA GLU A 303 35.73 30.07 33.42
C GLU A 303 34.98 28.74 33.22
N ALA A 304 34.14 28.35 34.19
CA ALA A 304 33.33 27.15 34.06
C ALA A 304 32.32 27.25 32.90
N PHE A 305 31.82 28.46 32.62
CA PHE A 305 30.93 28.69 31.48
C PHE A 305 31.63 28.47 30.14
N GLN A 306 32.85 28.98 29.99
CA GLN A 306 33.65 28.77 28.78
C GLN A 306 33.99 27.29 28.58
N HIS A 307 34.34 26.57 29.66
CA HIS A 307 34.55 25.11 29.60
C HIS A 307 33.31 24.35 29.12
N LEU A 308 32.14 24.63 29.71
CA LEU A 308 30.88 24.01 29.30
C LEU A 308 30.58 24.25 27.82
N MET A 309 30.79 25.48 27.35
CA MET A 309 30.56 25.86 25.96
C MET A 309 31.49 25.09 25.01
N VAL A 310 32.78 25.03 25.31
CA VAL A 310 33.77 24.31 24.48
C VAL A 310 33.43 22.83 24.40
N ASP A 311 33.14 22.20 25.54
CA ASP A 311 32.79 20.77 25.59
C ASP A 311 31.54 20.48 24.78
N TRP A 312 30.49 21.28 24.98
CA TRP A 312 29.22 21.10 24.27
C TRP A 312 29.36 21.32 22.77
N THR A 313 30.04 22.39 22.34
CA THR A 313 30.24 22.68 20.91
C THR A 313 31.04 21.58 20.23
N ARG A 314 32.11 21.08 20.87
CA ARG A 314 32.92 19.98 20.33
C ARG A 314 32.08 18.71 20.17
N LEU A 315 31.31 18.35 21.19
CA LEU A 315 30.48 17.15 21.17
C LEU A 315 29.35 17.24 20.14
N MET A 316 28.66 18.38 20.05
CA MET A 316 27.62 18.60 19.04
C MET A 316 28.16 18.49 17.62
N ARG A 317 29.42 18.90 17.37
CA ARG A 317 30.05 18.72 16.06
C ARG A 317 30.33 17.27 15.75
N GLN A 318 30.91 16.53 16.69
CA GLN A 318 31.16 15.10 16.52
C GLN A 318 29.85 14.35 16.26
N GLN A 319 28.81 14.63 17.05
CA GLN A 319 27.49 14.03 16.88
C GLN A 319 26.85 14.39 15.53
N ALA A 320 26.85 15.66 15.14
CA ALA A 320 26.28 16.09 13.86
C ALA A 320 27.03 15.49 12.67
N GLY A 321 28.32 15.17 12.84
CA GLY A 321 29.17 14.57 11.82
C GLY A 321 29.09 13.05 11.68
N SER A 322 28.50 12.33 12.63
CA SER A 322 28.70 10.88 12.76
C SER A 322 27.66 9.98 12.07
N ASP A 323 26.41 10.43 11.93
CA ASP A 323 25.31 9.58 11.46
C ASP A 323 24.58 10.21 10.27
N ASP A 324 24.40 9.41 9.22
CA ASP A 324 23.80 9.80 7.94
C ASP A 324 22.30 9.44 7.88
N ARG A 325 21.62 9.46 9.04
CA ARG A 325 20.18 9.25 9.18
C ARG A 325 19.44 10.55 9.45
N THR A 326 18.23 10.69 8.91
CA THR A 326 17.44 11.93 9.12
C THR A 326 17.09 12.15 10.59
N LEU A 327 16.80 11.08 11.33
CA LEU A 327 16.53 11.16 12.77
C LEU A 327 17.71 11.74 13.55
N ALA A 328 18.95 11.36 13.22
CA ALA A 328 20.13 11.92 13.88
C ALA A 328 20.27 13.43 13.58
N GLY A 329 20.06 13.83 12.33
CA GLY A 329 20.02 15.24 11.95
C GLY A 329 18.92 16.05 12.65
N LEU A 330 17.76 15.44 12.93
CA LEU A 330 16.67 16.06 13.67
C LEU A 330 17.05 16.25 15.15
N ILE A 331 17.66 15.24 15.75
CA ILE A 331 18.09 15.27 17.15
C ILE A 331 19.21 16.30 17.35
N ALA A 332 20.18 16.36 16.43
CA ALA A 332 21.23 17.37 16.46
C ALA A 332 20.65 18.79 16.41
N LEU A 333 19.70 19.09 15.52
CA LEU A 333 19.07 20.40 15.48
C LEU A 333 18.27 20.69 16.76
N ALA A 334 17.55 19.71 17.28
CA ALA A 334 16.78 19.87 18.53
C ALA A 334 17.68 20.15 19.74
N ASN A 335 18.85 19.53 19.80
CA ASN A 335 19.85 19.81 20.83
C ASN A 335 20.36 21.25 20.73
N LEU A 336 20.68 21.71 19.51
CA LEU A 336 21.13 23.09 19.27
C LEU A 336 20.07 24.11 19.69
N THR A 337 18.82 23.97 19.24
CA THR A 337 17.75 24.92 19.58
C THR A 337 17.38 24.91 21.06
N ALA A 338 17.62 23.79 21.77
CA ALA A 338 17.41 23.71 23.21
C ALA A 338 18.51 24.42 24.03
N THR A 339 19.76 24.44 23.56
CA THR A 339 20.90 24.97 24.33
C THR A 339 21.32 26.39 23.96
N LEU A 340 21.26 26.74 22.68
CA LEU A 340 21.81 28.00 22.16
C LEU A 340 21.22 29.27 22.81
N PRO A 341 19.91 29.36 23.14
CA PRO A 341 19.37 30.55 23.79
C PRO A 341 20.03 30.84 25.15
N ASN A 342 20.18 29.82 26.00
CA ASN A 342 20.79 29.97 27.33
C ASN A 342 22.30 30.18 27.27
N LEU A 343 22.99 29.60 26.26
CA LEU A 343 24.41 29.88 26.04
C LEU A 343 24.63 31.32 25.54
N ALA A 344 23.80 31.80 24.61
CA ALA A 344 23.91 33.17 24.09
C ALA A 344 23.69 34.23 25.20
N ASP A 345 22.60 34.11 25.96
CA ASP A 345 22.29 35.01 27.09
C ASP A 345 23.34 34.91 28.21
N GLY A 346 23.82 33.70 28.51
CA GLY A 346 24.88 33.51 29.51
C GLY A 346 26.19 34.19 29.12
N ALA A 347 26.62 34.06 27.85
CA ALA A 347 27.81 34.71 27.34
C ALA A 347 27.69 36.25 27.40
N GLU A 348 26.51 36.80 27.09
CA GLU A 348 26.24 38.23 27.17
C GLU A 348 26.36 38.75 28.62
N ARG A 349 25.72 38.07 29.57
CA ARG A 349 25.77 38.42 31.01
C ARG A 349 27.18 38.36 31.59
N LEU A 350 28.02 37.46 31.10
CA LEU A 350 29.40 37.27 31.53
C LEU A 350 30.41 38.18 30.79
N GLY A 351 29.95 39.07 29.91
CA GLY A 351 30.80 40.00 29.17
C GLY A 351 31.67 39.34 28.10
N LEU A 352 31.25 38.19 27.56
CA LEU A 352 31.90 37.46 26.48
C LEU A 352 31.34 37.90 25.11
N SER A 353 31.56 39.16 24.73
CA SER A 353 30.87 39.79 23.59
C SER A 353 31.10 39.08 22.24
N ALA A 354 32.29 38.51 22.01
CA ALA A 354 32.60 37.81 20.77
C ALA A 354 31.91 36.43 20.70
N GLU A 355 31.89 35.69 21.81
CA GLU A 355 31.19 34.42 21.95
C GLU A 355 29.68 34.62 21.88
N ALA A 356 29.15 35.62 22.58
CA ALA A 356 27.73 35.97 22.57
C ALA A 356 27.25 36.26 21.15
N SER A 357 28.00 37.05 20.38
CA SER A 357 27.68 37.37 18.98
C SER A 357 27.61 36.10 18.10
N ARG A 358 28.57 35.18 18.26
CA ARG A 358 28.60 33.91 17.51
C ARG A 358 27.46 32.97 17.91
N LEU A 359 27.20 32.85 19.22
CA LEU A 359 26.10 32.03 19.75
C LEU A 359 24.73 32.58 19.33
N GLN A 360 24.55 33.89 19.33
CA GLN A 360 23.34 34.54 18.82
C GLN A 360 23.15 34.26 17.33
N GLU A 361 24.22 34.34 16.52
CA GLU A 361 24.13 34.00 15.10
C GLU A 361 23.78 32.52 14.87
N ALA A 362 24.45 31.60 15.56
CA ALA A 362 24.12 30.18 15.51
C ALA A 362 22.68 29.92 15.97
N ASN A 363 22.20 30.62 17.01
CA ASN A 363 20.83 30.53 17.49
C ASN A 363 19.82 31.00 16.44
N ARG A 364 20.09 32.15 15.78
CA ARG A 364 19.27 32.66 14.67
C ARG A 364 19.21 31.65 13.53
N MET A 365 20.35 31.09 13.13
CA MET A 365 20.40 30.07 12.07
C MET A 365 19.60 28.81 12.46
N ALA A 366 19.81 28.27 13.66
CA ALA A 366 19.12 27.06 14.13
C ALA A 366 17.59 27.25 14.18
N TRP A 367 17.13 28.38 14.71
CA TRP A 367 15.70 28.71 14.74
C TRP A 367 15.14 29.00 13.36
N ALA A 368 15.87 29.67 12.47
CA ALA A 368 15.45 29.85 11.08
C ALA A 368 15.22 28.50 10.39
N VAL A 369 16.07 27.50 10.64
CA VAL A 369 15.86 26.14 10.14
C VAL A 369 14.62 25.50 10.77
N SER A 370 14.51 25.50 12.10
CA SER A 370 13.39 24.92 12.85
C SER A 370 12.04 25.53 12.45
N ASP A 371 11.95 26.86 12.41
CA ASP A 371 10.74 27.59 12.07
C ASP A 371 10.38 27.43 10.61
N SER A 372 11.37 27.40 9.71
CA SER A 372 11.12 27.09 8.30
C SER A 372 10.51 25.70 8.10
N ARG A 373 10.81 24.71 8.96
CA ARG A 373 10.17 23.38 8.92
C ARG A 373 8.74 23.41 9.44
N ARG A 374 8.47 24.18 10.51
CA ARG A 374 7.11 24.32 11.09
C ARG A 374 6.14 25.06 10.16
N THR A 375 6.65 26.02 9.41
CA THR A 375 5.86 26.91 8.55
C THR A 375 5.78 26.46 7.09
N ARG A 376 6.43 25.34 6.72
CA ARG A 376 6.69 24.93 5.32
C ARG A 376 5.52 24.37 4.52
N ALA A 377 4.32 24.91 4.69
CA ALA A 377 3.20 24.60 3.80
C ALA A 377 3.29 25.26 2.40
N ALA A 378 4.40 25.96 2.05
CA ALA A 378 4.39 26.92 0.92
C ALA A 378 5.69 27.13 0.12
N VAL A 379 6.71 26.25 0.18
CA VAL A 379 7.91 26.41 -0.67
C VAL A 379 7.68 25.79 -2.05
N ALA A 380 8.10 26.46 -3.12
CA ALA A 380 7.88 26.02 -4.51
C ALA A 380 8.43 24.60 -4.79
N THR A 381 9.61 24.26 -4.26
CA THR A 381 10.21 22.93 -4.38
C THR A 381 9.38 21.85 -3.68
N ASP A 382 8.81 22.16 -2.51
CA ASP A 382 7.91 21.23 -1.80
C ASP A 382 6.64 21.01 -2.62
N LYS A 383 6.09 22.07 -3.22
CA LYS A 383 4.95 21.96 -4.14
C LYS A 383 5.29 21.15 -5.40
N MET A 384 6.50 21.28 -5.94
CA MET A 384 6.96 20.47 -7.08
C MET A 384 7.09 18.99 -6.73
N ILE A 385 7.64 18.68 -5.55
CA ILE A 385 7.73 17.29 -5.06
C ILE A 385 6.34 16.75 -4.76
N GLU A 386 5.49 17.52 -4.08
CA GLU A 386 4.11 17.14 -3.81
C GLU A 386 3.34 16.89 -5.11
N ALA A 387 3.46 17.77 -6.12
CA ALA A 387 2.83 17.59 -7.43
C ALA A 387 3.41 16.37 -8.18
N ALA A 388 4.73 16.23 -8.25
CA ALA A 388 5.38 15.11 -8.93
C ALA A 388 4.98 13.77 -8.29
N VAL A 389 4.97 13.68 -6.97
CA VAL A 389 4.66 12.43 -6.27
C VAL A 389 3.14 12.19 -6.20
N ALA A 390 2.30 13.23 -6.07
CA ALA A 390 0.85 13.07 -6.12
C ALA A 390 0.38 12.55 -7.49
N ASN A 391 0.98 13.06 -8.57
CA ASN A 391 0.57 12.72 -9.92
C ASN A 391 1.26 11.47 -10.46
N HIS A 392 2.52 11.23 -10.12
CA HIS A 392 3.36 10.21 -10.75
C HIS A 392 4.04 9.25 -9.76
N GLY A 393 3.94 9.50 -8.46
CA GLY A 393 4.53 8.65 -7.43
C GLY A 393 3.72 7.39 -7.09
N SER A 394 4.35 6.49 -6.35
CA SER A 394 3.62 5.44 -5.62
C SER A 394 2.87 6.04 -4.43
N MET A 395 1.81 5.40 -3.94
CA MET A 395 1.07 5.75 -2.74
C MET A 395 1.97 5.78 -1.50
N ILE A 396 2.93 4.85 -1.38
CA ILE A 396 3.91 4.85 -0.29
C ILE A 396 4.81 6.09 -0.41
N LEU A 397 5.39 6.34 -1.59
CA LEU A 397 6.24 7.51 -1.83
C LEU A 397 5.45 8.81 -1.61
N GLY A 398 4.19 8.86 -2.03
CA GLY A 398 3.25 9.98 -1.84
C GLY A 398 3.04 10.38 -0.40
N GLN A 399 3.21 9.44 0.53
CA GLN A 399 3.12 9.72 1.96
C GLN A 399 4.49 10.04 2.58
N MET A 400 5.58 9.46 2.07
CA MET A 400 6.92 9.58 2.68
C MET A 400 7.72 10.77 2.17
N LEU A 401 7.78 10.97 0.85
CA LEU A 401 8.63 11.98 0.24
C LEU A 401 8.28 13.40 0.68
N PRO A 402 7.00 13.83 0.73
CA PRO A 402 6.68 15.16 1.23
C PRO A 402 7.12 15.38 2.69
N VAL A 403 7.03 14.34 3.53
CA VAL A 403 7.47 14.41 4.93
C VAL A 403 8.99 14.62 5.01
N TRP A 404 9.77 13.90 4.21
CA TRP A 404 11.22 14.03 4.18
C TRP A 404 11.70 15.31 3.49
N ALA A 405 11.06 15.70 2.39
CA ALA A 405 11.41 16.89 1.64
C ALA A 405 11.31 18.15 2.51
N ARG A 406 10.26 18.25 3.33
CA ARG A 406 10.06 19.36 4.28
C ARG A 406 11.17 19.50 5.32
N LEU A 407 12.01 18.48 5.53
CA LEU A 407 13.13 18.54 6.48
C LEU A 407 14.27 19.45 5.99
N VAL A 408 14.41 19.70 4.69
CA VAL A 408 15.55 20.44 4.09
C VAL A 408 15.07 21.50 3.08
N LYS A 409 15.78 22.62 2.95
CA LYS A 409 15.32 23.78 2.13
C LYS A 409 15.30 23.48 0.64
N ASN A 410 16.18 22.59 0.18
CA ASN A 410 16.33 22.19 -1.21
C ASN A 410 16.30 20.66 -1.25
N ALA A 411 15.15 20.03 -1.12
CA ALA A 411 15.05 18.58 -1.27
C ALA A 411 15.31 18.19 -2.74
N PRO A 412 16.00 17.07 -3.01
CA PRO A 412 16.13 16.56 -4.38
C PRO A 412 14.74 16.20 -4.92
N VAL A 413 14.41 16.70 -6.10
CA VAL A 413 13.15 16.42 -6.78
C VAL A 413 13.33 15.12 -7.58
N PRO A 414 12.59 14.05 -7.28
CA PRO A 414 12.68 12.82 -8.05
C PRO A 414 12.22 13.01 -9.49
N THR A 415 12.89 12.36 -10.42
CA THR A 415 12.48 12.32 -11.82
C THR A 415 11.37 11.28 -12.04
N ASP A 416 10.58 11.41 -13.13
CA ASP A 416 9.55 10.40 -13.45
C ASP A 416 10.15 8.99 -13.64
N ALA A 417 11.37 8.90 -14.17
CA ALA A 417 12.08 7.63 -14.32
C ALA A 417 12.34 6.94 -12.97
N GLU A 418 12.57 7.70 -11.90
CA GLU A 418 12.79 7.18 -10.55
C GLU A 418 11.47 6.86 -9.83
N LEU A 419 10.39 7.58 -10.14
CA LEU A 419 9.05 7.34 -9.58
C LEU A 419 8.33 6.15 -10.24
N LYS A 420 8.61 5.90 -11.52
CA LYS A 420 7.94 4.87 -12.34
C LYS A 420 7.97 3.48 -11.72
N PRO A 421 9.09 2.93 -11.23
CA PRO A 421 9.10 1.61 -10.61
C PRO A 421 8.13 1.49 -9.44
N GLY A 422 8.14 2.45 -8.52
CA GLY A 422 7.21 2.50 -7.39
C GLY A 422 5.75 2.55 -7.86
N ARG A 423 5.44 3.45 -8.79
CA ARG A 423 4.09 3.57 -9.39
C ARG A 423 3.63 2.26 -10.01
N MET A 424 4.50 1.57 -10.75
CA MET A 424 4.17 0.31 -11.40
C MET A 424 3.95 -0.84 -10.43
N ILE A 425 4.62 -0.85 -9.26
CA ILE A 425 4.38 -1.81 -8.18
C ILE A 425 2.96 -1.64 -7.64
N ASP A 426 2.55 -0.41 -7.36
CA ASP A 426 1.21 -0.11 -6.84
C ASP A 426 0.10 -0.53 -7.80
N HIS A 427 0.22 -0.14 -9.08
CA HIS A 427 -0.70 -0.61 -10.14
C HIS A 427 -0.81 -2.13 -10.14
N THR A 428 0.32 -2.82 -10.02
CA THR A 428 0.37 -4.28 -10.04
C THR A 428 -0.30 -4.91 -8.82
N ILE A 429 -0.05 -4.39 -7.61
CA ILE A 429 -0.69 -4.85 -6.37
C ILE A 429 -2.20 -4.58 -6.42
N PHE A 430 -2.57 -3.38 -6.84
CA PHE A 430 -3.96 -2.96 -6.94
C PHE A 430 -4.74 -3.83 -7.94
N HIS A 431 -4.20 -4.06 -9.15
CA HIS A 431 -4.82 -4.97 -10.12
C HIS A 431 -4.96 -6.39 -9.59
N ARG A 432 -3.99 -6.88 -8.81
CA ARG A 432 -4.09 -8.20 -8.19
C ARG A 432 -5.24 -8.25 -7.19
N ILE A 433 -5.40 -7.23 -6.33
CA ILE A 433 -6.52 -7.09 -5.37
C ILE A 433 -7.85 -7.05 -6.11
N LEU A 434 -7.93 -6.23 -7.16
CA LEU A 434 -9.14 -6.13 -7.97
C LEU A 434 -9.45 -7.43 -8.73
N CYS A 435 -8.45 -8.11 -9.31
CA CYS A 435 -8.65 -9.41 -9.94
C CYS A 435 -9.19 -10.44 -8.94
N ALA A 436 -8.68 -10.45 -7.72
CA ALA A 436 -9.16 -11.36 -6.69
C ALA A 436 -10.59 -11.08 -6.24
N SER A 437 -11.01 -9.80 -6.22
CA SER A 437 -12.38 -9.44 -5.85
C SER A 437 -13.42 -9.86 -6.91
N VAL A 438 -13.00 -10.14 -8.15
CA VAL A 438 -13.87 -10.70 -9.20
C VAL A 438 -14.39 -12.08 -8.84
N PHE A 439 -13.57 -12.94 -8.20
CA PHE A 439 -13.97 -14.31 -7.85
C PHE A 439 -15.23 -14.36 -6.98
N PRO A 440 -15.29 -13.72 -5.79
CA PRO A 440 -16.48 -13.77 -4.96
C PRO A 440 -17.69 -13.15 -5.66
N VAL A 441 -17.51 -12.11 -6.49
CA VAL A 441 -18.61 -11.51 -7.24
C VAL A 441 -19.15 -12.48 -8.30
N VAL A 442 -18.29 -13.08 -9.11
CA VAL A 442 -18.71 -14.04 -10.14
C VAL A 442 -19.32 -15.30 -9.51
N PHE A 443 -18.73 -15.84 -8.44
CA PHE A 443 -19.32 -16.98 -7.73
C PHE A 443 -20.66 -16.65 -7.10
N PHE A 444 -20.82 -15.45 -6.55
CA PHE A 444 -22.11 -14.99 -6.02
C PHE A 444 -23.16 -14.90 -7.14
N ILE A 445 -22.83 -14.26 -8.27
CA ILE A 445 -23.73 -14.12 -9.41
C ILE A 445 -24.11 -15.48 -10.00
N ALA A 446 -23.11 -16.36 -10.22
CA ALA A 446 -23.33 -17.73 -10.69
C ALA A 446 -24.15 -18.55 -9.70
N GLY A 447 -23.93 -18.38 -8.39
CA GLY A 447 -24.69 -18.99 -7.31
C GLY A 447 -26.16 -18.56 -7.32
N VAL A 448 -26.42 -17.25 -7.45
CA VAL A 448 -27.78 -16.71 -7.58
C VAL A 448 -28.47 -17.26 -8.84
N ALA A 449 -27.79 -17.31 -9.98
CA ALA A 449 -28.34 -17.91 -11.20
C ALA A 449 -28.58 -19.42 -11.07
N ALA A 450 -27.72 -20.14 -10.34
CA ALA A 450 -27.92 -21.56 -10.04
C ALA A 450 -29.13 -21.77 -9.12
N LEU A 451 -29.30 -20.93 -8.09
CA LEU A 451 -30.43 -20.96 -7.17
C LEU A 451 -31.74 -20.56 -7.84
N TYR A 452 -31.69 -19.71 -8.88
CA TYR A 452 -32.87 -19.32 -9.68
C TYR A 452 -33.65 -20.52 -10.21
N ARG A 453 -32.98 -21.67 -10.43
CA ARG A 453 -33.65 -22.89 -10.89
C ARG A 453 -34.70 -23.44 -9.93
N PHE A 454 -34.62 -23.09 -8.64
CA PHE A 454 -35.54 -23.54 -7.61
C PHE A 454 -36.83 -22.72 -7.55
N ARG A 455 -36.81 -21.50 -8.10
CA ARG A 455 -37.99 -20.64 -8.23
C ARG A 455 -39.01 -21.20 -9.23
N SER A 456 -38.55 -21.89 -10.27
CA SER A 456 -39.44 -22.45 -11.29
C SER A 456 -39.90 -23.87 -10.94
N GLY A 457 -41.11 -24.21 -11.38
CA GLY A 457 -41.70 -25.54 -11.23
C GLY A 457 -40.84 -26.64 -11.84
N ARG A 458 -41.06 -27.89 -11.40
CA ARG A 458 -40.27 -29.07 -11.83
C ARG A 458 -40.23 -29.23 -13.35
N LEU A 459 -41.34 -28.93 -14.04
CA LEU A 459 -41.46 -28.99 -15.49
C LEU A 459 -40.47 -28.04 -16.20
N ALA A 460 -40.56 -26.73 -15.93
CA ALA A 460 -39.65 -25.72 -16.49
C ALA A 460 -38.18 -26.02 -16.16
N ARG A 461 -37.91 -26.54 -14.95
CA ARG A 461 -36.57 -26.95 -14.53
C ARG A 461 -36.02 -28.11 -15.34
N ARG A 462 -36.79 -29.15 -15.62
CA ARG A 462 -36.30 -30.28 -16.41
C ARG A 462 -36.21 -29.90 -17.89
N LEU A 463 -37.22 -29.20 -18.40
CA LEU A 463 -37.30 -28.76 -19.80
C LEU A 463 -36.17 -27.79 -20.18
N SER A 464 -35.89 -26.77 -19.35
CA SER A 464 -34.74 -25.87 -19.58
C SER A 464 -33.41 -26.62 -19.65
N GLY A 465 -33.23 -27.70 -18.87
CA GLY A 465 -32.01 -28.51 -18.92
C GLY A 465 -31.83 -29.20 -20.25
N ARG A 466 -32.93 -29.74 -20.79
CA ARG A 466 -32.94 -30.33 -22.12
C ARG A 466 -32.68 -29.31 -23.20
N LEU A 467 -33.28 -28.12 -23.13
CA LEU A 467 -33.01 -27.04 -24.08
C LEU A 467 -31.53 -26.62 -24.08
N VAL A 468 -30.87 -26.61 -22.92
CA VAL A 468 -29.42 -26.34 -22.83
C VAL A 468 -28.57 -27.49 -23.42
N GLU A 469 -29.07 -28.72 -23.46
CA GLU A 469 -28.40 -29.86 -24.12
C GLU A 469 -28.51 -29.82 -25.64
N ALA A 470 -29.56 -29.17 -26.17
CA ALA A 470 -29.77 -28.96 -27.60
C ALA A 470 -28.86 -27.86 -28.20
N ILE A 471 -28.17 -27.08 -27.36
CA ILE A 471 -27.22 -26.05 -27.79
C ILE A 471 -25.95 -26.71 -28.35
N ALA A 472 -25.56 -26.32 -29.56
CA ALA A 472 -24.40 -26.89 -30.24
C ALA A 472 -23.09 -26.30 -29.72
N LEU A 473 -21.96 -26.95 -30.04
CA LEU A 473 -20.64 -26.50 -29.62
C LEU A 473 -20.30 -25.10 -30.18
N GLU A 474 -20.72 -24.80 -31.41
CA GLU A 474 -20.55 -23.49 -32.05
C GLU A 474 -21.27 -22.37 -31.27
N ASP A 475 -22.45 -22.64 -30.71
CA ASP A 475 -23.15 -21.66 -29.89
C ASP A 475 -22.38 -21.38 -28.59
N TRP A 476 -21.81 -22.43 -27.98
CA TRP A 476 -20.97 -22.30 -26.79
C TRP A 476 -19.72 -21.48 -27.09
N THR A 477 -19.07 -21.66 -28.26
CA THR A 477 -17.92 -20.86 -28.64
C THR A 477 -18.26 -19.38 -28.75
N TRP A 478 -19.42 -19.03 -29.32
CA TRP A 478 -19.88 -17.64 -29.37
C TRP A 478 -20.17 -17.06 -27.97
N ILE A 479 -20.80 -17.84 -27.09
CA ILE A 479 -21.11 -17.41 -25.72
C ILE A 479 -19.82 -17.20 -24.91
N PHE A 480 -18.84 -18.11 -25.02
CA PHE A 480 -17.54 -17.98 -24.35
C PHE A 480 -16.70 -16.84 -24.95
N ALA A 481 -16.70 -16.68 -26.27
CA ALA A 481 -16.02 -15.56 -26.93
C ALA A 481 -16.61 -14.22 -26.46
N ALA A 482 -17.93 -14.11 -26.32
CA ALA A 482 -18.58 -12.92 -25.80
C ALA A 482 -18.21 -12.63 -24.33
N ALA A 483 -17.99 -13.67 -23.51
CA ALA A 483 -17.48 -13.49 -22.14
C ALA A 483 -16.01 -13.04 -22.12
N LEU A 484 -15.18 -13.51 -23.05
CA LEU A 484 -13.75 -13.24 -23.09
C LEU A 484 -13.40 -11.89 -23.73
N LEU A 485 -14.12 -11.47 -24.78
CA LEU A 485 -13.80 -10.29 -25.58
C LEU A 485 -13.64 -9.00 -24.76
N PRO A 486 -14.49 -8.70 -23.76
CA PRO A 486 -14.28 -7.51 -22.93
C PRO A 486 -12.97 -7.56 -22.12
N SER A 487 -12.48 -8.75 -21.77
CA SER A 487 -11.18 -8.91 -21.09
C SER A 487 -10.01 -8.62 -22.02
N VAL A 488 -10.12 -9.00 -23.30
CA VAL A 488 -9.14 -8.62 -24.33
C VAL A 488 -9.15 -7.10 -24.53
N TYR A 489 -10.34 -6.50 -24.62
CA TYR A 489 -10.49 -5.05 -24.71
C TYR A 489 -9.86 -4.32 -23.51
N PHE A 490 -10.20 -4.74 -22.28
CA PHE A 490 -9.63 -4.16 -21.06
C PHE A 490 -8.10 -4.32 -21.00
N ALA A 491 -7.58 -5.51 -21.33
CA ALA A 491 -6.14 -5.74 -21.40
C ALA A 491 -5.45 -4.88 -22.47
N GLY A 492 -6.09 -4.67 -23.62
CA GLY A 492 -5.61 -3.78 -24.68
C GLY A 492 -5.60 -2.31 -24.25
N LEU A 493 -6.71 -1.82 -23.71
CA LEU A 493 -6.86 -0.46 -23.20
C LEU A 493 -5.80 -0.19 -22.12
N HIS A 494 -5.69 -1.08 -21.14
CA HIS A 494 -4.76 -0.91 -20.03
C HIS A 494 -3.30 -1.18 -20.43
N GLY A 495 -3.09 -2.10 -21.37
CA GLY A 495 -1.78 -2.63 -21.74
C GLY A 495 -1.05 -1.82 -22.79
N LEU A 496 -1.79 -1.34 -23.79
CA LEU A 496 -1.28 -0.82 -25.05
C LEU A 496 -1.61 0.66 -25.26
N THR A 497 -2.42 1.28 -24.40
CA THR A 497 -2.84 2.67 -24.55
C THR A 497 -2.57 3.48 -23.27
N PRO A 498 -2.35 4.81 -23.38
CA PRO A 498 -2.19 5.69 -22.22
C PRO A 498 -3.47 5.80 -21.37
N LEU A 499 -4.63 5.41 -21.92
CA LEU A 499 -5.92 5.38 -21.21
C LEU A 499 -5.91 4.40 -20.02
N GLY A 500 -4.93 3.49 -19.96
CA GLY A 500 -4.71 2.63 -18.80
C GLY A 500 -4.20 3.33 -17.55
N GLY A 501 -3.82 4.62 -17.61
CA GLY A 501 -3.42 5.40 -16.43
C GLY A 501 -2.13 4.97 -15.75
N ARG A 502 -1.30 4.17 -16.40
CA ARG A 502 -0.05 3.63 -15.84
C ARG A 502 1.03 4.68 -15.64
N ASP A 503 0.93 5.80 -16.36
CA ASP A 503 1.86 6.92 -16.24
C ASP A 503 1.55 7.79 -15.02
N TRP A 504 0.42 7.55 -14.36
CA TRP A 504 -0.04 8.29 -13.18
C TRP A 504 -0.09 7.40 -11.94
N GLY A 505 0.20 8.00 -10.80
CA GLY A 505 0.10 7.37 -9.48
C GLY A 505 -1.32 6.88 -9.21
N LEU A 506 -1.44 5.89 -8.32
CA LEU A 506 -2.76 5.45 -7.82
C LEU A 506 -3.33 6.39 -6.75
N ALA A 507 -2.56 7.35 -6.27
CA ALA A 507 -3.05 8.40 -5.38
C ALA A 507 -4.22 9.15 -6.04
N ASN A 508 -5.13 9.67 -5.21
CA ASN A 508 -6.40 10.26 -5.62
C ASN A 508 -6.18 11.28 -6.76
N PRO A 509 -6.77 11.09 -7.97
CA PRO A 509 -7.89 10.21 -8.31
C PRO A 509 -7.57 8.94 -9.12
N GLY A 510 -6.30 8.55 -9.24
CA GLY A 510 -5.89 7.38 -10.01
C GLY A 510 -6.62 6.08 -9.60
N MET A 511 -6.81 5.85 -8.30
CA MET A 511 -7.56 4.69 -7.80
C MET A 511 -9.02 4.63 -8.27
N VAL A 512 -9.71 5.78 -8.35
CA VAL A 512 -11.14 5.81 -8.72
C VAL A 512 -11.30 5.49 -10.21
N SER A 513 -10.47 6.07 -11.07
CA SER A 513 -10.50 5.78 -12.51
C SER A 513 -10.28 4.28 -12.77
N GLN A 514 -9.29 3.68 -12.11
CA GLN A 514 -9.02 2.23 -12.20
C GLN A 514 -10.22 1.39 -11.71
N ALA A 515 -10.86 1.79 -10.61
CA ALA A 515 -12.06 1.12 -10.11
C ALA A 515 -13.24 1.22 -11.10
N VAL A 516 -13.42 2.37 -11.76
CA VAL A 516 -14.44 2.55 -12.80
C VAL A 516 -14.17 1.66 -14.01
N GLN A 517 -12.93 1.63 -14.52
CA GLN A 517 -12.54 0.77 -15.64
C GLN A 517 -12.77 -0.70 -15.34
N LEU A 518 -12.39 -1.16 -14.13
CA LEU A 518 -12.63 -2.54 -13.72
C LEU A 518 -14.13 -2.85 -13.58
N THR A 519 -14.91 -1.94 -12.99
CA THR A 519 -16.35 -2.12 -12.83
C THR A 519 -17.05 -2.18 -14.18
N ALA A 520 -16.66 -1.31 -15.12
CA ALA A 520 -17.13 -1.32 -16.48
C ALA A 520 -16.78 -2.64 -17.20
N TRP A 521 -15.54 -3.12 -17.07
CA TRP A 521 -15.13 -4.42 -17.57
C TRP A 521 -15.95 -5.58 -16.98
N LEU A 522 -16.17 -5.59 -15.66
CA LEU A 522 -17.00 -6.61 -15.00
C LEU A 522 -18.44 -6.59 -15.52
N LEU A 523 -19.03 -5.40 -15.70
CA LEU A 523 -20.39 -5.26 -16.23
C LEU A 523 -20.47 -5.73 -17.69
N MET A 524 -19.49 -5.38 -18.53
CA MET A 524 -19.41 -5.85 -19.91
C MET A 524 -19.28 -7.37 -19.99
N THR A 525 -18.40 -7.97 -19.19
CA THR A 525 -18.19 -9.43 -19.16
C THR A 525 -19.39 -10.19 -18.61
N MET A 526 -20.21 -9.57 -17.76
CA MET A 526 -21.47 -10.15 -17.30
C MET A 526 -22.59 -10.01 -18.35
N ALA A 527 -22.67 -8.87 -19.05
CA ALA A 527 -23.75 -8.55 -19.99
C ALA A 527 -23.58 -9.17 -21.39
N ALA A 528 -22.36 -9.18 -21.94
CA ALA A 528 -22.04 -9.72 -23.26
C ALA A 528 -22.47 -11.19 -23.45
N PRO A 529 -22.17 -12.14 -22.53
CA PRO A 529 -22.64 -13.52 -22.68
C PRO A 529 -24.16 -13.63 -22.58
N VAL A 530 -24.86 -12.71 -21.91
CA VAL A 530 -26.34 -12.67 -21.88
C VAL A 530 -26.89 -12.30 -23.26
N ALA A 531 -26.28 -11.31 -23.93
CA ALA A 531 -26.65 -10.94 -25.29
C ALA A 531 -26.41 -12.12 -26.25
N ALA A 532 -25.22 -12.72 -26.19
CA ALA A 532 -24.83 -13.86 -27.02
C ALA A 532 -25.73 -15.08 -26.77
N ALA A 533 -26.00 -15.43 -25.51
CA ALA A 533 -26.87 -16.57 -25.19
C ALA A 533 -28.30 -16.37 -25.71
N ARG A 534 -28.86 -15.16 -25.60
CA ARG A 534 -30.18 -14.85 -26.14
C ARG A 534 -30.21 -14.88 -27.66
N TRP A 535 -29.20 -14.30 -28.30
CA TRP A 535 -29.04 -14.34 -29.75
C TRP A 535 -28.92 -15.77 -30.27
N ARG A 536 -28.03 -16.59 -29.68
CA ARG A 536 -27.86 -17.99 -30.08
C ARG A 536 -29.09 -18.85 -29.80
N LEU A 537 -29.83 -18.58 -28.73
CA LEU A 537 -31.13 -19.24 -28.49
C LEU A 537 -32.15 -18.91 -29.59
N GLN A 538 -32.19 -17.67 -30.08
CA GLN A 538 -33.08 -17.27 -31.18
C GLN A 538 -32.67 -17.93 -32.51
N CYS A 539 -31.37 -18.03 -32.78
CA CYS A 539 -30.86 -18.71 -33.97
C CYS A 539 -31.08 -20.23 -33.92
N ARG A 540 -30.92 -20.86 -32.75
CA ARG A 540 -31.04 -22.32 -32.58
C ARG A 540 -32.49 -22.80 -32.51
N PHE A 541 -33.39 -21.95 -32.06
CA PHE A 541 -34.83 -22.24 -31.98
C PHE A 541 -35.63 -21.13 -32.69
N PRO A 542 -35.49 -21.01 -34.03
CA PRO A 542 -36.22 -20.01 -34.79
C PRO A 542 -37.72 -20.26 -34.67
N GLY A 543 -38.49 -19.20 -34.42
CA GLY A 543 -39.93 -19.32 -34.17
C GLY A 543 -40.31 -19.79 -32.75
N ALA A 544 -39.36 -20.06 -31.86
CA ALA A 544 -39.66 -20.33 -30.47
C ALA A 544 -39.60 -19.06 -29.62
N SER A 545 -40.64 -18.77 -28.84
CA SER A 545 -40.66 -17.66 -27.86
C SER A 545 -39.83 -17.96 -26.59
N ILE A 546 -38.68 -18.64 -26.75
CA ILE A 546 -37.77 -19.03 -25.65
C ILE A 546 -36.90 -17.84 -25.21
N ALA A 547 -36.55 -16.93 -26.11
CA ALA A 547 -35.74 -15.75 -25.81
C ALA A 547 -36.38 -14.48 -26.41
N ASN A 548 -36.87 -13.57 -25.54
CA ASN A 548 -37.42 -12.27 -25.97
C ASN A 548 -36.38 -11.40 -26.71
N ARG A 549 -36.86 -10.49 -27.57
CA ARG A 549 -36.14 -9.50 -28.42
C ARG A 549 -35.31 -8.44 -27.65
N GLY A 550 -34.63 -8.82 -26.58
CA GLY A 550 -33.79 -7.92 -25.77
C GLY A 550 -32.28 -7.86 -26.03
N PRO A 551 -31.69 -8.33 -27.16
CA PRO A 551 -30.24 -8.25 -27.35
C PRO A 551 -29.73 -6.81 -27.58
N LEU A 552 -30.57 -5.90 -28.10
CA LEU A 552 -30.18 -4.52 -28.42
C LEU A 552 -29.88 -3.69 -27.16
N VAL A 553 -30.70 -3.78 -26.11
CA VAL A 553 -30.46 -3.10 -24.82
C VAL A 553 -29.18 -3.63 -24.15
N LEU A 554 -28.92 -4.93 -24.24
CA LEU A 554 -27.70 -5.54 -23.72
C LEU A 554 -26.46 -5.12 -24.52
N GLY A 555 -26.57 -4.99 -25.85
CA GLY A 555 -25.52 -4.45 -26.70
C GLY A 555 -25.18 -3.01 -26.33
N ILE A 556 -26.19 -2.16 -26.08
CA ILE A 556 -26.00 -0.80 -25.60
C ILE A 556 -25.25 -0.78 -24.26
N VAL A 557 -25.60 -1.64 -23.31
CA VAL A 557 -24.89 -1.77 -22.01
C VAL A 557 -23.40 -2.11 -22.20
N VAL A 558 -23.08 -3.03 -23.11
CA VAL A 558 -21.68 -3.39 -23.40
C VAL A 558 -20.93 -2.22 -24.06
N ILE A 559 -21.55 -1.53 -25.01
CA ILE A 559 -20.94 -0.37 -25.70
C ILE A 559 -20.71 0.78 -24.71
N LEU A 560 -21.72 1.12 -23.89
CA LEU A 560 -21.61 2.14 -22.87
C LEU A 560 -20.54 1.80 -21.82
N GLY A 561 -20.41 0.52 -21.44
CA GLY A 561 -19.31 0.07 -20.58
C GLY A 561 -17.93 0.26 -21.22
N GLY A 562 -17.79 -0.01 -22.52
CA GLY A 562 -16.54 0.25 -23.24
C GLY A 562 -16.19 1.74 -23.27
N ILE A 563 -17.17 2.59 -23.63
CA ILE A 563 -17.02 4.04 -23.64
C ILE A 563 -16.67 4.56 -22.25
N ALA A 564 -17.37 4.10 -21.22
CA ALA A 564 -17.10 4.43 -19.81
C ALA A 564 -15.65 4.13 -19.41
N SER A 565 -15.15 2.95 -19.78
CA SER A 565 -13.77 2.55 -19.50
C SER A 565 -12.77 3.45 -20.23
N ALA A 566 -13.03 3.82 -21.48
CA ALA A 566 -12.18 4.73 -22.23
C ALA A 566 -12.20 6.15 -21.66
N ILE A 567 -13.38 6.70 -21.33
CA ILE A 567 -13.55 8.04 -20.74
C ILE A 567 -12.81 8.15 -19.40
N ALA A 568 -12.91 7.14 -18.55
CA ALA A 568 -12.15 7.09 -17.30
C ALA A 568 -10.63 7.20 -17.56
N GLY A 569 -10.15 6.66 -18.69
CA GLY A 569 -8.77 6.74 -19.13
C GLY A 569 -8.36 8.10 -19.74
N ILE A 570 -9.28 8.82 -20.39
CA ILE A 570 -9.01 10.14 -21.02
C ILE A 570 -8.57 11.16 -19.97
N TYR A 571 -9.00 11.00 -18.73
CA TYR A 571 -8.52 11.82 -17.62
C TYR A 571 -7.00 11.86 -17.49
N TYR A 572 -6.33 10.72 -17.70
CA TYR A 572 -4.87 10.62 -17.64
C TYR A 572 -4.16 11.30 -18.82
N LEU A 573 -4.90 11.76 -19.82
CA LEU A 573 -4.36 12.52 -20.94
C LEU A 573 -4.41 14.04 -20.71
N HIS A 574 -5.07 14.51 -19.65
CA HIS A 574 -5.17 15.92 -19.34
C HIS A 574 -4.21 16.28 -18.20
N PRO A 575 -3.12 17.03 -18.49
CA PRO A 575 -2.29 17.62 -17.45
C PRO A 575 -3.13 18.60 -16.62
N HIS A 576 -2.99 18.56 -15.30
CA HIS A 576 -3.54 19.55 -14.36
C HIS A 576 -2.86 20.93 -14.46
N GLU A 577 -2.34 21.31 -15.63
CA GLU A 577 -1.77 22.64 -15.84
C GLU A 577 -2.88 23.69 -15.98
N GLU A 578 -2.61 24.88 -15.45
CA GLU A 578 -3.51 26.02 -15.22
C GLU A 578 -4.19 26.61 -16.49
N ASP A 579 -4.03 25.99 -17.66
CA ASP A 579 -4.43 26.55 -18.97
C ASP A 579 -5.70 25.94 -19.59
N LEU A 580 -6.62 25.37 -18.80
CA LEU A 580 -7.87 24.78 -19.34
C LEU A 580 -9.14 25.52 -18.90
N VAL A 581 -9.36 26.70 -19.49
CA VAL A 581 -10.60 27.50 -19.36
C VAL A 581 -11.68 27.16 -20.41
N GLU A 582 -11.45 26.30 -21.41
CA GLU A 582 -12.38 26.24 -22.57
C GLU A 582 -13.29 25.00 -22.72
N MET A 583 -13.22 23.98 -21.85
CA MET A 583 -14.23 22.90 -21.86
C MET A 583 -15.28 23.07 -20.75
N LYS A 584 -16.33 23.84 -21.06
CA LYS A 584 -17.48 24.14 -20.16
C LYS A 584 -18.08 22.93 -19.42
N PHE A 585 -18.02 21.72 -20.00
CA PHE A 585 -18.55 20.51 -19.36
C PHE A 585 -17.73 20.07 -18.15
N PHE A 586 -16.40 20.17 -18.22
CA PHE A 586 -15.53 19.82 -17.09
C PHE A 586 -15.48 20.94 -16.06
N ASP A 587 -15.60 22.20 -16.47
CA ASP A 587 -15.59 23.37 -15.59
C ASP A 587 -16.72 23.34 -14.55
N GLU A 588 -17.88 22.77 -14.90
CA GLU A 588 -19.01 22.60 -13.97
C GLU A 588 -18.82 21.40 -13.01
N ILE A 589 -18.05 20.39 -13.42
CA ILE A 589 -17.67 19.25 -12.59
C ILE A 589 -16.55 19.63 -11.61
N TYR A 590 -15.57 20.42 -12.05
CA TYR A 590 -14.47 20.96 -11.23
C TYR A 590 -14.95 21.99 -10.19
N ARG A 591 -16.20 22.49 -10.30
CA ARG A 591 -16.86 23.29 -9.25
C ARG A 591 -17.39 22.45 -8.09
N LEU A 592 -17.46 21.13 -8.22
CA LEU A 592 -17.80 20.27 -7.09
C LEU A 592 -16.65 20.32 -6.06
N PRO A 593 -16.94 20.09 -4.77
CA PRO A 593 -15.89 20.03 -3.76
C PRO A 593 -14.76 19.07 -4.19
N PRO A 594 -13.48 19.43 -3.98
CA PRO A 594 -12.36 18.56 -4.31
C PRO A 594 -12.58 17.15 -3.72
N GLY A 595 -12.63 16.14 -4.61
CA GLY A 595 -12.92 14.75 -4.23
C GLY A 595 -14.38 14.27 -4.41
N MET A 596 -15.35 15.16 -4.67
CA MET A 596 -16.74 14.79 -5.01
C MET A 596 -17.00 14.63 -6.50
N GLU A 597 -16.16 15.25 -7.34
CA GLU A 597 -16.19 15.15 -8.81
C GLU A 597 -16.23 13.69 -9.29
N TRP A 598 -15.47 12.85 -8.58
CA TRP A 598 -15.20 11.45 -8.89
C TRP A 598 -16.37 10.50 -8.59
N PRO A 599 -16.96 10.51 -7.39
CA PRO A 599 -18.23 9.84 -7.13
C PRO A 599 -19.30 10.25 -8.11
N VAL A 600 -19.37 11.51 -8.54
CA VAL A 600 -20.41 11.99 -9.45
C VAL A 600 -20.20 11.45 -10.87
N ILE A 601 -19.00 11.54 -11.45
CA ILE A 601 -18.71 10.95 -12.77
C ILE A 601 -18.91 9.43 -12.72
N ALA A 602 -18.35 8.76 -11.71
CA ALA A 602 -18.53 7.32 -11.54
C ALA A 602 -20.00 6.95 -11.35
N ALA A 603 -20.77 7.75 -10.60
CA ALA A 603 -22.20 7.55 -10.42
C ALA A 603 -22.97 7.74 -11.73
N VAL A 604 -22.73 8.81 -12.49
CA VAL A 604 -23.40 9.07 -13.77
C VAL A 604 -23.17 7.92 -14.77
N ILE A 605 -21.97 7.35 -14.76
CA ILE A 605 -21.58 6.28 -15.68
C ILE A 605 -22.02 4.89 -15.17
N LEU A 606 -21.84 4.59 -13.88
CA LEU A 606 -22.07 3.26 -13.31
C LEU A 606 -23.50 3.08 -12.77
N LEU A 607 -24.19 4.13 -12.30
CA LEU A 607 -25.57 4.01 -11.81
C LEU A 607 -26.52 3.45 -12.86
N PRO A 608 -26.52 3.89 -14.14
CA PRO A 608 -27.42 3.32 -15.14
C PRO A 608 -27.16 1.83 -15.36
N LEU A 609 -25.88 1.42 -15.37
CA LEU A 609 -25.50 0.03 -15.54
C LEU A 609 -25.88 -0.82 -14.31
N LEU A 610 -25.69 -0.28 -13.10
CA LEU A 610 -26.03 -0.93 -11.84
C LEU A 610 -27.55 -0.99 -11.63
N TRP A 611 -28.28 0.05 -11.99
CA TRP A 611 -29.75 0.07 -12.06
C TRP A 611 -30.28 -0.91 -13.08
N TRP A 612 -29.66 -1.01 -14.25
CA TRP A 612 -30.01 -2.02 -15.23
C TRP A 612 -29.80 -3.44 -14.66
N TRP A 613 -28.70 -3.66 -13.96
CA TRP A 613 -28.40 -4.95 -13.33
C TRP A 613 -29.41 -5.29 -12.22
N LEU A 614 -29.67 -4.36 -11.30
CA LEU A 614 -30.66 -4.50 -10.23
C LEU A 614 -32.07 -4.70 -10.79
N SER A 615 -32.48 -3.91 -11.79
CA SER A 615 -33.79 -4.07 -12.42
C SER A 615 -33.91 -5.40 -13.18
N SER A 616 -32.84 -5.91 -13.77
CA SER A 616 -32.80 -7.24 -14.38
C SER A 616 -32.94 -8.35 -13.35
N LEU A 617 -32.27 -8.22 -12.20
CA LEU A 617 -32.40 -9.12 -11.05
C LEU A 617 -33.82 -9.09 -10.48
N MET A 618 -34.37 -7.90 -10.23
CA MET A 618 -35.75 -7.72 -9.76
C MET A 618 -36.76 -8.29 -10.75
N ARG A 619 -36.59 -8.04 -12.05
CA ARG A 619 -37.44 -8.66 -13.08
C ARG A 619 -37.33 -10.19 -13.02
N ALA A 620 -36.15 -10.75 -12.79
CA ALA A 620 -35.98 -12.20 -12.63
C ALA A 620 -36.72 -12.72 -11.39
N VAL A 621 -36.64 -12.02 -10.26
CA VAL A 621 -37.33 -12.37 -9.00
C VAL A 621 -38.84 -12.19 -9.08
N PHE A 622 -39.38 -11.22 -9.82
CA PHE A 622 -40.82 -10.95 -9.85
C PHE A 622 -41.53 -11.40 -11.13
N THR A 623 -40.90 -12.29 -11.93
CA THR A 623 -41.50 -12.67 -13.21
C THR A 623 -42.69 -13.60 -13.10
N ARG A 624 -43.65 -13.42 -14.02
CA ARG A 624 -44.74 -14.36 -14.33
C ARG A 624 -44.20 -15.70 -14.85
N HIS A 625 -44.96 -16.77 -14.61
CA HIS A 625 -44.60 -18.15 -14.94
C HIS A 625 -44.33 -18.37 -16.44
N ASP A 626 -44.98 -17.60 -17.32
CA ASP A 626 -44.91 -17.80 -18.78
C ASP A 626 -43.51 -17.58 -19.36
N HIS A 627 -42.71 -16.72 -18.72
CA HIS A 627 -41.32 -16.43 -19.11
C HIS A 627 -40.27 -17.23 -18.31
N ALA A 628 -40.70 -18.08 -17.37
CA ALA A 628 -39.79 -18.80 -16.49
C ALA A 628 -38.88 -19.78 -17.24
N LEU A 629 -39.40 -20.47 -18.26
CA LEU A 629 -38.64 -21.42 -19.07
C LEU A 629 -37.45 -20.75 -19.77
N GLY A 630 -37.71 -19.69 -20.53
CA GLY A 630 -36.69 -18.95 -21.29
C GLY A 630 -35.59 -18.36 -20.40
N ARG A 631 -35.99 -17.72 -19.31
CA ARG A 631 -35.04 -17.13 -18.34
C ARG A 631 -34.20 -18.19 -17.64
N GLN A 632 -34.79 -19.33 -17.32
CA GLN A 632 -34.08 -20.45 -16.72
C GLN A 632 -33.10 -21.10 -17.69
N THR A 633 -33.46 -21.23 -18.97
CA THR A 633 -32.55 -21.70 -20.03
C THR A 633 -31.36 -20.76 -20.17
N VAL A 634 -31.60 -19.44 -20.24
CA VAL A 634 -30.52 -18.44 -20.27
C VAL A 634 -29.64 -18.52 -19.02
N ALA A 635 -30.23 -18.57 -17.81
CA ALA A 635 -29.45 -18.67 -16.57
C ALA A 635 -28.53 -19.90 -16.57
N ARG A 636 -28.99 -21.05 -17.09
CA ARG A 636 -28.16 -22.27 -17.19
C ARG A 636 -27.05 -22.18 -18.23
N LEU A 637 -27.25 -21.42 -19.30
CA LEU A 637 -26.20 -21.15 -20.30
C LEU A 637 -25.14 -20.19 -19.74
N LEU A 638 -25.55 -19.23 -18.92
CA LEU A 638 -24.67 -18.20 -18.38
C LEU A 638 -23.75 -18.70 -17.29
N ILE A 639 -24.18 -19.65 -16.46
CA ILE A 639 -23.36 -20.13 -15.36
C ILE A 639 -21.98 -20.64 -15.86
N PRO A 640 -21.87 -21.57 -16.83
CA PRO A 640 -20.57 -21.95 -17.38
C PRO A 640 -19.80 -20.79 -18.01
N ALA A 641 -20.49 -19.84 -18.66
CA ALA A 641 -19.85 -18.69 -19.32
C ALA A 641 -19.22 -17.70 -18.33
N TRP A 642 -19.91 -17.41 -17.23
CA TRP A 642 -19.38 -16.55 -16.17
C TRP A 642 -18.27 -17.24 -15.38
N ILE A 643 -18.34 -18.55 -15.19
CA ILE A 643 -17.24 -19.30 -14.56
C ILE A 643 -16.01 -19.32 -15.47
N PHE A 644 -16.22 -19.46 -16.77
CA PHE A 644 -15.16 -19.39 -17.77
C PHE A 644 -14.42 -18.04 -17.74
N LEU A 645 -15.09 -16.95 -17.36
CA LEU A 645 -14.45 -15.63 -17.16
C LEU A 645 -13.33 -15.64 -16.10
N LEU A 646 -13.37 -16.58 -15.15
CA LEU A 646 -12.35 -16.67 -14.12
C LEU A 646 -11.00 -17.13 -14.69
N LEU A 647 -10.96 -17.79 -15.86
CA LEU A 647 -9.72 -18.28 -16.46
C LEU A 647 -8.75 -17.13 -16.85
N PRO A 648 -9.18 -16.05 -17.52
CA PRO A 648 -8.34 -14.85 -17.68
C PRO A 648 -7.80 -14.30 -16.37
N VAL A 649 -8.65 -14.21 -15.34
CA VAL A 649 -8.27 -13.64 -14.03
C VAL A 649 -7.19 -14.49 -13.35
N VAL A 650 -7.33 -15.82 -13.42
CA VAL A 650 -6.34 -16.79 -12.97
C VAL A 650 -4.97 -16.54 -13.62
N VAL A 651 -4.94 -16.21 -14.92
CA VAL A 651 -3.70 -15.95 -15.66
C VAL A 651 -3.13 -14.57 -15.31
N LEU A 652 -3.97 -13.58 -15.04
CA LEU A 652 -3.55 -12.23 -14.69
C LEU A 652 -2.84 -12.14 -13.33
N ILE A 653 -3.28 -12.90 -12.32
CA ILE A 653 -2.66 -12.89 -10.98
C ILE A 653 -1.14 -13.22 -11.01
N PRO A 654 -0.67 -14.34 -11.61
CA PRO A 654 0.75 -14.65 -11.68
C PRO A 654 1.52 -13.68 -12.59
N ILE A 655 0.89 -13.14 -13.65
CA ILE A 655 1.50 -12.08 -14.47
C ILE A 655 1.73 -10.83 -13.62
N CYS A 656 0.75 -10.41 -12.82
CA CYS A 656 0.93 -9.32 -11.86
C CYS A 656 2.06 -9.65 -10.88
N LYS A 657 2.11 -10.85 -10.29
CA LYS A 657 3.22 -11.21 -9.39
C LYS A 657 4.59 -11.15 -10.08
N ALA A 658 4.69 -11.58 -11.34
CA ALA A 658 5.92 -11.48 -12.13
C ALA A 658 6.31 -10.02 -12.41
N ARG A 659 5.32 -9.14 -12.69
CA ARG A 659 5.56 -7.70 -12.86
C ARG A 659 6.01 -7.02 -11.56
N GLU A 660 5.44 -7.39 -10.43
CA GLU A 660 5.89 -6.94 -9.11
C GLU A 660 7.37 -7.28 -8.93
N ARG A 661 7.73 -8.55 -9.18
CA ARG A 661 9.13 -9.02 -9.10
C ARG A 661 10.08 -8.35 -10.07
N TYR A 662 9.58 -7.88 -11.20
CA TYR A 662 10.37 -7.11 -12.15
C TYR A 662 10.62 -5.68 -11.66
N TRP A 663 9.60 -5.02 -11.10
CA TRP A 663 9.68 -3.60 -10.73
C TRP A 663 10.29 -3.36 -9.35
N VAL A 664 10.07 -4.26 -8.38
CA VAL A 664 10.61 -4.12 -7.02
C VAL A 664 12.13 -3.87 -7.07
N PRO A 665 12.99 -4.75 -7.63
CA PRO A 665 14.43 -4.50 -7.64
C PRO A 665 14.88 -3.23 -8.38
N ARG A 666 14.03 -2.64 -9.23
CA ARG A 666 14.32 -1.42 -10.02
C ARG A 666 13.92 -0.12 -9.33
N ASP A 667 13.14 -0.21 -8.27
CA ASP A 667 12.77 0.95 -7.46
C ASP A 667 13.93 1.33 -6.53
N ILE A 668 14.68 2.33 -6.96
CA ILE A 668 15.87 2.84 -6.26
C ILE A 668 15.51 3.74 -5.07
N LEU A 669 14.32 4.34 -5.06
CA LEU A 669 13.93 5.33 -4.04
C LEU A 669 13.59 4.63 -2.72
N LEU A 670 12.85 3.53 -2.79
CA LEU A 670 12.49 2.68 -1.63
C LEU A 670 13.45 1.49 -1.44
N GLN A 671 14.60 1.49 -2.11
CA GLN A 671 15.61 0.46 -1.88
C GLN A 671 16.10 0.56 -0.42
N PRO A 672 16.03 -0.52 0.37
CA PRO A 672 16.52 -0.51 1.74
C PRO A 672 18.02 -0.23 1.77
N THR A 673 18.44 0.73 2.59
CA THR A 673 19.85 1.09 2.82
C THR A 673 20.12 1.20 4.32
N PRO A 674 21.39 1.25 4.75
CA PRO A 674 21.75 1.52 6.15
C PRO A 674 21.19 2.85 6.68
N THR A 675 20.91 3.81 5.80
CA THR A 675 20.21 5.08 6.09
C THR A 675 18.69 4.98 5.97
N PHE A 676 18.14 3.77 6.11
CA PHE A 676 16.75 3.35 5.84
C PHE A 676 16.38 3.26 4.36
N THR A 677 16.44 4.36 3.61
CA THR A 677 16.29 4.36 2.14
C THR A 677 17.34 5.24 1.46
N ARG A 678 17.54 5.05 0.15
CA ARG A 678 18.44 5.90 -0.64
C ARG A 678 18.04 7.37 -0.58
N TYR A 679 16.75 7.66 -0.78
CA TYR A 679 16.26 9.05 -0.73
C TYR A 679 16.42 9.66 0.66
N GLU A 680 16.15 8.89 1.72
CA GLU A 680 16.40 9.37 3.09
C GLU A 680 17.88 9.70 3.31
N GLY A 681 18.81 8.90 2.79
CA GLY A 681 20.25 9.16 2.91
C GLY A 681 20.66 10.50 2.28
N GLU A 682 20.10 10.85 1.12
CA GLU A 682 20.35 12.14 0.47
C GLU A 682 19.82 13.33 1.30
N ILE A 683 18.64 13.17 1.91
CA ILE A 683 18.07 14.17 2.83
C ILE A 683 18.92 14.31 4.08
N ALA A 684 19.36 13.19 4.66
CA ALA A 684 20.20 13.16 5.85
C ALA A 684 21.55 13.85 5.63
N SER A 685 22.20 13.62 4.49
CA SER A 685 23.45 14.32 4.12
C SER A 685 23.26 15.84 4.08
N ARG A 686 22.15 16.33 3.51
CA ARG A 686 21.84 17.77 3.48
C ARG A 686 21.55 18.33 4.88
N MET A 687 20.87 17.56 5.74
CA MET A 687 20.65 17.94 7.14
C MET A 687 21.96 18.02 7.93
N LYS A 688 22.87 17.07 7.69
CA LYS A 688 24.21 17.04 8.28
C LYS A 688 25.01 18.28 7.89
N GLU A 689 25.08 18.60 6.60
CA GLU A 689 25.72 19.83 6.11
C GLU A 689 25.13 21.09 6.75
N GLN A 690 23.80 21.16 6.84
CA GLN A 690 23.09 22.29 7.46
C GLN A 690 23.44 22.45 8.94
N ASN A 691 23.41 21.37 9.73
CA ASN A 691 23.72 21.39 11.15
C ASN A 691 25.21 21.71 11.39
N LEU A 692 26.11 21.16 10.59
CA LEU A 692 27.53 21.51 10.64
C LEU A 692 27.77 22.97 10.26
N GLY A 693 26.98 23.53 9.33
CA GLY A 693 27.01 24.95 8.99
C GLY A 693 26.69 25.86 10.18
N ILE A 694 25.69 25.51 10.99
CA ILE A 694 25.36 26.23 12.24
C ILE A 694 26.55 26.16 13.22
N LEU A 695 27.16 24.99 13.36
CA LEU A 695 28.26 24.75 14.29
C LEU A 695 29.60 25.36 13.88
N ARG A 696 29.80 25.67 12.58
CA ARG A 696 31.01 26.37 12.10
C ARG A 696 31.08 27.81 12.61
N VAL A 697 29.94 28.48 12.79
CA VAL A 697 29.88 29.85 13.34
C VAL A 697 30.44 29.94 14.75
N LEU A 698 30.43 28.83 15.49
CA LEU A 698 30.91 28.78 16.87
C LEU A 698 32.44 28.70 16.97
N GLU A 699 33.17 28.55 15.86
CA GLU A 699 34.63 28.57 15.84
C GLU A 699 35.20 29.93 15.45
N PRO A 700 36.28 30.39 16.11
CA PRO A 700 37.19 31.34 15.49
C PRO A 700 38.03 30.59 14.44
N ASP A 701 38.30 31.24 13.32
CA ASP A 701 39.11 30.72 12.21
C ASP A 701 40.30 29.88 12.70
N ARG A 702 40.34 28.61 12.27
CA ARG A 702 41.57 27.83 12.14
C ARG A 702 42.07 27.97 10.72
#